data_AF-A0A7M4FUM2-F1
#
_entry.id   AF-A0A7M4FUM2-F1
#
_cell.length_a   1.000
_cell.length_b   1.000
_cell.length_c   1.000
_cell.angle_alpha   90.00
_cell.angle_beta   90.00
_cell.angle_gamma   90.00
#
_symmetry.space_group_name_H-M   'P 1'
#
loop_
_entity.id
_entity.type
_entity.pdbx_description
1 polymer ?
#
loop_
_entity_poly.entity_id
_entity_poly.type
_entity_poly.pdbx_seq_one_letter_code
_entity_poly.pdbx_strand_id
1 'polypeptide(L)'
;LLMAPVSMAAAAPLSAERLGQEAAALAGAVQGSLGPRGGHVLLARPTGEVLLARDGGRVLQALRLESPTARAMVACASAHQAATGDGAKTFIIFLSSLLQGLQVALSKGVAAMASPVPRRGQREKSCMGRKEIAQSLMAFQTQVLDQVVTRDLGKHFLSAFPHRTTEMERPMLESIFEAYLCGRIGRNHLKFLSQLGCDYYYLCTSCETVSNETLNFLNDCFMALHTAVTGLPVSSSRVLDGLVLQRDFVAYCPADGDIRTLIVTDAILPALSASGVEFIVNTQVQYQASQAWISKRTEAVMKYLQRHKVKVLLSSVKQEEMVIFYAKLCGISVVQCLSPEEVSLLCKITGISPFRYWDNIHSEITEIATATFCRPILLGSKRYVHLGFSGTSAFQPHCVILCGPVHGVTEQHVSAFRGAFKMLQLLFKTVDQTDGFKEKTERPNKFSDALRCSSHSTTPQKLKMEDVTHRSDKTTDQQLNVIRSKRESQLTDSAMGTGENPAFVQKDLQKSLNLAVPITEIENDKFSGLTNKMAGNTSTELVPGHLSTIKDRWKDSSELVPFEDENSYKSSVQNYSDLFIQAGSVLPVGGNFEILLHYYLCNYTKQCQQSKISIISTIIADALLSIPEILYRTEKGSGFPKFYLEAISALRNNQPLPRPQKGLESVYCKYLLVVSVLHCVTKLLSVDSIIGIKRLPQVTEDNDSEEDL
;
A
#
# COMPACT_ATOMS: atom_id res chain seq x y z
N LEU A 1 -0.85 15.42 47.32
CA LEU A 1 -0.12 15.42 46.02
C LEU A 1 1.32 15.92 46.23
N LEU A 2 2.20 15.06 46.71
CA LEU A 2 3.65 15.32 46.70
C LEU A 2 4.21 14.90 45.34
N MET A 3 5.06 15.72 44.74
CA MET A 3 5.78 15.39 43.51
C MET A 3 6.87 14.35 43.83
N ALA A 4 6.61 13.08 43.54
CA ALA A 4 7.64 12.05 43.60
C ALA A 4 8.80 12.41 42.66
N PRO A 5 10.07 12.37 43.11
CA PRO A 5 11.19 12.84 42.31
C PRO A 5 11.42 11.94 41.10
N VAL A 6 11.23 12.50 39.90
CA VAL A 6 11.63 11.82 38.65
C VAL A 6 13.15 11.73 38.65
N SER A 7 13.68 10.52 38.86
CA SER A 7 15.10 10.23 38.70
C SER A 7 15.49 10.39 37.24
N MET A 8 15.95 11.60 36.88
CA MET A 8 16.50 11.87 35.55
C MET A 8 17.82 11.11 35.40
N ALA A 9 17.81 10.02 34.65
CA ALA A 9 19.05 9.34 34.28
C ALA A 9 19.93 10.29 33.46
N ALA A 10 21.25 10.20 33.67
CA ALA A 10 22.22 11.11 33.08
C ALA A 10 22.03 11.25 31.56
N ALA A 11 22.01 12.49 31.08
CA ALA A 11 21.92 12.81 29.66
C ALA A 11 23.21 12.35 28.96
N ALA A 12 23.11 11.29 28.16
CA ALA A 12 24.25 10.77 27.42
C ALA A 12 24.46 11.61 26.15
N PRO A 13 25.66 12.18 25.92
CA PRO A 13 25.96 12.86 24.67
C PRO A 13 26.00 11.84 23.52
N LEU A 14 25.25 12.11 22.45
CA LEU A 14 25.18 11.18 21.31
C LEU A 14 26.43 11.33 20.44
N SER A 15 27.37 10.38 20.48
CA SER A 15 28.54 10.41 19.59
C SER A 15 28.18 9.98 18.15
N ALA A 16 28.78 10.62 17.16
CA ALA A 16 28.64 10.21 15.76
C ALA A 16 29.23 8.80 15.50
N GLU A 17 30.23 8.42 16.29
CA GLU A 17 30.78 7.06 16.33
C GLU A 17 29.75 6.01 16.73
N ARG A 18 28.98 6.25 17.80
CA ARG A 18 27.91 5.34 18.22
C ARG A 18 26.84 5.21 17.14
N LEU A 19 26.50 6.30 16.45
CA LEU A 19 25.59 6.25 15.29
C LEU A 19 26.14 5.38 14.15
N GLY A 20 27.43 5.52 13.82
CA GLY A 20 28.11 4.68 12.83
C GLY A 20 28.13 3.19 13.22
N GLN A 21 28.46 2.89 14.48
CA GLN A 21 28.48 1.53 15.03
C GLN A 21 27.09 0.87 15.03
N GLU A 22 26.04 1.58 15.49
CA GLU A 22 24.66 1.06 15.49
C GLU A 22 24.16 0.81 14.05
N ALA A 23 24.44 1.74 13.12
CA ALA A 23 24.08 1.55 11.72
C ALA A 23 24.89 0.41 11.06
N ALA A 24 26.15 0.20 11.43
CA ALA A 24 26.97 -0.93 10.97
C ALA A 24 26.44 -2.28 11.47
N ALA A 25 25.98 -2.37 12.72
CA ALA A 25 25.33 -3.58 13.24
C ALA A 25 24.03 -3.90 12.47
N LEU A 26 23.18 -2.89 12.22
CA LEU A 26 21.96 -3.04 11.44
C LEU A 26 22.25 -3.44 9.98
N ALA A 27 23.26 -2.83 9.34
CA ALA A 27 23.71 -3.20 7.99
C ALA A 27 24.26 -4.63 7.95
N GLY A 28 24.98 -5.05 9.00
CA GLY A 28 25.45 -6.42 9.20
C GLY A 28 24.32 -7.46 9.13
N ALA A 29 23.18 -7.17 9.76
CA ALA A 29 22.02 -8.06 9.78
C ALA A 29 21.31 -8.22 8.42
N VAL A 30 21.40 -7.23 7.50
CA VAL A 30 20.69 -7.26 6.20
C VAL A 30 21.58 -7.51 4.99
N GLN A 31 22.87 -7.14 5.01
CA GLN A 31 23.77 -7.18 3.84
C GLN A 31 23.85 -8.57 3.18
N GLY A 32 23.82 -9.64 3.99
CA GLY A 32 23.88 -11.03 3.49
C GLY A 32 22.67 -11.44 2.64
N SER A 33 21.58 -10.67 2.65
CA SER A 33 20.34 -10.90 1.91
C SER A 33 20.11 -9.91 0.75
N LEU A 34 21.11 -9.08 0.40
CA LEU A 34 21.00 -8.09 -0.68
C LEU A 34 21.01 -8.74 -2.08
N GLY A 35 20.10 -8.30 -2.96
CA GLY A 35 20.07 -8.65 -4.38
C GLY A 35 19.74 -10.12 -4.73
N PRO A 36 19.80 -10.50 -6.02
CA PRO A 36 19.44 -11.85 -6.51
C PRO A 36 20.36 -13.00 -6.05
N ARG A 37 21.43 -12.68 -5.32
CA ARG A 37 22.43 -13.64 -4.80
C ARG A 37 22.51 -13.66 -3.28
N GLY A 38 21.92 -12.69 -2.57
CA GLY A 38 21.84 -12.71 -1.12
C GLY A 38 21.03 -13.90 -0.60
N GLY A 39 21.47 -14.48 0.51
CA GLY A 39 20.81 -15.60 1.18
C GLY A 39 19.51 -15.21 1.89
N HIS A 40 18.98 -16.16 2.66
CA HIS A 40 17.92 -15.90 3.64
C HIS A 40 18.53 -15.64 5.01
N VAL A 41 17.92 -14.75 5.78
CA VAL A 41 18.19 -14.58 7.22
C VAL A 41 17.25 -15.50 7.99
N LEU A 42 17.80 -16.26 8.94
CA LEU A 42 17.04 -17.10 9.87
C LEU A 42 17.08 -16.43 11.25
N LEU A 43 15.91 -16.10 11.78
CA LEU A 43 15.74 -15.40 13.05
C LEU A 43 14.96 -16.29 14.02
N ALA A 44 15.67 -16.85 15.01
CA ALA A 44 15.03 -17.57 16.11
C ALA A 44 14.55 -16.57 17.17
N ARG A 45 13.28 -16.67 17.56
CA ARG A 45 12.69 -15.90 18.67
C ARG A 45 12.87 -16.68 19.99
N PRO A 46 12.91 -16.01 21.16
CA PRO A 46 12.90 -16.69 22.46
C PRO A 46 11.68 -17.58 22.73
N THR A 47 10.62 -17.46 21.92
CA THR A 47 9.43 -18.33 21.90
C THR A 47 9.66 -19.69 21.21
N GLY A 48 10.85 -19.92 20.64
CA GLY A 48 11.13 -21.09 19.79
C GLY A 48 10.65 -20.95 18.34
N GLU A 49 9.87 -19.91 18.03
CA GLU A 49 9.45 -19.60 16.66
C GLU A 49 10.65 -19.21 15.78
N VAL A 50 10.70 -19.73 14.56
CA VAL A 50 11.74 -19.39 13.57
C VAL A 50 11.14 -18.63 12.40
N LEU A 51 11.59 -17.38 12.20
CA LEU A 51 11.29 -16.57 11.03
C LEU A 51 12.43 -16.73 10.00
N LEU A 52 12.12 -17.36 8.87
CA LEU A 52 12.96 -17.31 7.67
C LEU A 52 12.53 -16.11 6.81
N ALA A 53 13.44 -15.18 6.54
CA ALA A 53 13.14 -13.95 5.80
C ALA A 53 14.25 -13.54 4.83
N ARG A 54 13.84 -13.04 3.66
CA ARG A 54 14.71 -12.37 2.65
C ARG A 54 14.31 -10.91 2.41
N ASP A 55 13.16 -10.48 2.93
CA ASP A 55 12.69 -9.09 2.92
C ASP A 55 13.37 -8.29 4.05
N GLY A 56 13.93 -7.12 3.72
CA GLY A 56 14.69 -6.30 4.67
C GLY A 56 13.83 -5.74 5.79
N GLY A 57 12.61 -5.28 5.48
CA GLY A 57 11.68 -4.76 6.50
C GLY A 57 11.32 -5.83 7.52
N ARG A 58 11.00 -7.05 7.07
CA ARG A 58 10.66 -8.18 7.95
C ARG A 58 11.84 -8.61 8.82
N VAL A 59 13.08 -8.55 8.33
CA VAL A 59 14.28 -8.79 9.14
C VAL A 59 14.44 -7.71 10.21
N LEU A 60 14.44 -6.43 9.82
CA LEU A 60 14.68 -5.31 10.73
C LEU A 60 13.59 -5.17 11.81
N GLN A 61 12.32 -5.40 11.46
CA GLN A 61 11.18 -5.37 12.38
C GLN A 61 11.16 -6.54 13.38
N ALA A 62 11.86 -7.64 13.08
CA ALA A 62 11.99 -8.79 13.97
C ALA A 62 13.18 -8.68 14.94
N LEU A 63 14.05 -7.67 14.80
CA LEU A 63 15.16 -7.43 15.72
C LEU A 63 14.67 -6.82 17.04
N ARG A 64 15.18 -7.31 18.17
CA ARG A 64 15.01 -6.66 19.48
C ARG A 64 16.04 -5.52 19.60
N LEU A 65 15.58 -4.28 19.49
CA LEU A 65 16.43 -3.09 19.42
C LEU A 65 16.37 -2.29 20.73
N GLU A 66 17.41 -2.40 21.57
CA GLU A 66 17.50 -1.68 22.85
C GLU A 66 17.83 -0.19 22.68
N SER A 67 18.66 0.16 21.69
CA SER A 67 19.06 1.55 21.48
C SER A 67 17.95 2.38 20.81
N PRO A 68 17.61 3.57 21.32
CA PRO A 68 16.61 4.45 20.71
C PRO A 68 17.03 4.95 19.33
N THR A 69 18.32 5.13 19.07
CA THR A 69 18.84 5.55 17.75
C THR A 69 18.73 4.43 16.72
N ALA A 70 19.12 3.19 17.05
CA ALA A 70 18.84 2.03 16.21
C ALA A 70 17.33 1.84 15.92
N ARG A 71 16.45 2.06 16.91
CA ARG A 71 14.99 2.07 16.68
C ARG A 71 14.56 3.18 15.70
N ALA A 72 15.11 4.39 15.82
CA ALA A 72 14.84 5.48 14.88
C ALA A 72 15.32 5.17 13.45
N MET A 73 16.51 4.57 13.28
CA MET A 73 17.02 4.13 11.98
C MET A 73 16.08 3.11 11.31
N VAL A 74 15.62 2.10 12.08
CA VAL A 74 14.69 1.07 11.58
C VAL A 74 13.28 1.62 11.35
N ALA A 75 12.83 2.60 12.13
CA ALA A 75 11.58 3.33 11.86
C ALA A 75 11.66 4.11 10.54
N CYS A 76 12.76 4.82 10.27
CA CYS A 76 12.96 5.51 8.98
C CYS A 76 13.05 4.52 7.80
N ALA A 77 13.75 3.39 7.96
CA ALA A 77 13.81 2.34 6.92
C ALA A 77 12.43 1.71 6.65
N SER A 78 11.64 1.48 7.70
CA SER A 78 10.28 0.95 7.60
C SER A 78 9.31 1.94 6.94
N ALA A 79 9.41 3.24 7.29
CA ALA A 79 8.63 4.30 6.68
C ALA A 79 8.96 4.46 5.19
N HIS A 80 10.25 4.37 4.82
CA HIS A 80 10.66 4.34 3.42
C HIS A 80 10.06 3.14 2.68
N GLN A 81 10.17 1.92 3.21
CA GLN A 81 9.58 0.73 2.56
C GLN A 81 8.05 0.76 2.49
N ALA A 82 7.36 1.37 3.46
CA ALA A 82 5.92 1.59 3.39
C ALA A 82 5.54 2.59 2.28
N ALA A 83 6.38 3.59 2.01
CA ALA A 83 6.17 4.55 0.93
C ALA A 83 6.50 3.98 -0.46
N THR A 84 7.58 3.19 -0.60
CA THR A 84 8.14 2.76 -1.90
C THR A 84 7.96 1.29 -2.26
N GLY A 85 7.58 0.44 -1.31
CA GLY A 85 7.59 -1.02 -1.47
C GLY A 85 8.98 -1.66 -1.41
N ASP A 86 10.07 -0.88 -1.44
CA ASP A 86 11.45 -1.37 -1.50
C ASP A 86 12.40 -0.61 -0.54
N GLY A 87 13.70 -0.64 -0.82
CA GLY A 87 14.71 0.22 -0.23
C GLY A 87 15.27 -0.24 1.11
N ALA A 88 14.50 -0.84 2.03
CA ALA A 88 14.94 -1.04 3.43
C ALA A 88 16.34 -1.66 3.65
N LYS A 89 16.74 -2.66 2.83
CA LYS A 89 18.10 -3.23 2.88
C LYS A 89 19.15 -2.19 2.48
N THR A 90 18.96 -1.61 1.28
CA THR A 90 19.81 -0.58 0.68
C THR A 90 19.87 0.69 1.55
N PHE A 91 18.77 1.07 2.18
CA PHE A 91 18.62 2.22 3.08
C PHE A 91 19.58 2.09 4.27
N ILE A 92 19.52 0.97 5.00
CA ILE A 92 20.34 0.75 6.20
C ILE A 92 21.83 0.62 5.83
N ILE A 93 22.15 -0.01 4.69
CA ILE A 93 23.54 -0.14 4.22
C ILE A 93 24.12 1.23 3.83
N PHE A 94 23.41 2.01 3.00
CA PHE A 94 23.84 3.34 2.58
C PHE A 94 23.91 4.31 3.78
N LEU A 95 22.92 4.27 4.68
CA LEU A 95 22.92 5.00 5.96
C LEU A 95 24.18 4.71 6.79
N SER A 96 24.56 3.43 6.90
CA SER A 96 25.74 3.02 7.63
C SER A 96 27.03 3.53 6.99
N SER A 97 27.18 3.35 5.68
CA SER A 97 28.37 3.82 4.94
C SER A 97 28.51 5.35 5.00
N LEU A 98 27.40 6.08 4.86
CA LEU A 98 27.35 7.54 4.97
C LEU A 98 27.70 8.02 6.39
N LEU A 99 27.15 7.41 7.44
CA LEU A 99 27.49 7.77 8.83
C LEU A 99 28.97 7.52 9.15
N GLN A 100 29.55 6.43 8.66
CA GLN A 100 30.98 6.14 8.81
C GLN A 100 31.86 7.17 8.08
N GLY A 101 31.52 7.52 6.83
CA GLY A 101 32.24 8.56 6.08
C GLY A 101 32.17 9.94 6.74
N LEU A 102 31.01 10.31 7.29
CA LEU A 102 30.82 11.54 8.05
C LEU A 102 31.53 11.53 9.41
N GLN A 103 31.64 10.39 10.09
CA GLN A 103 32.47 10.22 11.29
C GLN A 103 33.95 10.51 10.99
N VAL A 104 34.47 10.03 9.84
CA VAL A 104 35.85 10.29 9.40
C VAL A 104 36.06 11.77 9.04
N ALA A 105 35.04 12.48 8.55
CA ALA A 105 35.11 13.94 8.36
C ALA A 105 35.13 14.70 9.70
N LEU A 106 34.29 14.29 10.66
CA LEU A 106 34.23 14.88 12.01
C LEU A 106 35.55 14.68 12.78
N SER A 107 36.13 13.48 12.77
CA SER A 107 37.36 13.18 13.54
C SER A 107 38.58 13.94 13.00
N LYS A 108 38.68 14.13 11.68
CA LYS A 108 39.68 15.00 11.04
C LYS A 108 39.56 16.46 11.49
N GLY A 109 38.35 16.92 11.84
CA GLY A 109 38.13 18.22 12.45
C GLY A 109 38.59 18.30 13.91
N VAL A 110 38.26 17.29 14.72
CA VAL A 110 38.66 17.24 16.14
C VAL A 110 40.19 17.15 16.30
N ALA A 111 40.87 16.41 15.42
CA ALA A 111 42.33 16.31 15.43
C ALA A 111 43.05 17.66 15.20
N ALA A 112 42.41 18.63 14.53
CA ALA A 112 42.97 19.98 14.37
C ALA A 112 42.87 20.84 15.65
N MET A 113 41.86 20.58 16.51
CA MET A 113 41.68 21.27 17.79
C MET A 113 42.63 20.76 18.88
N ALA A 114 43.13 19.52 18.77
CA ALA A 114 43.93 18.85 19.79
C ALA A 114 45.45 19.14 19.75
N SER A 115 45.91 20.04 18.86
CA SER A 115 47.33 20.38 18.69
C SER A 115 47.66 21.72 19.35
N PRO A 116 48.47 21.77 20.44
CA PRO A 116 48.67 22.98 21.25
C PRO A 116 49.69 23.98 20.66
N VAL A 117 49.80 24.10 19.34
CA VAL A 117 50.80 24.99 18.69
C VAL A 117 50.19 25.79 17.51
N PRO A 118 49.86 27.08 17.68
CA PRO A 118 49.34 27.93 16.60
C PRO A 118 50.47 28.40 15.67
N ARG A 119 50.80 27.60 14.64
CA ARG A 119 51.70 28.04 13.56
C ARG A 119 50.97 28.96 12.57
N ARG A 120 51.07 30.27 12.84
CA ARG A 120 50.60 31.39 12.00
C ARG A 120 51.10 31.22 10.54
N GLY A 121 50.19 30.99 9.58
CA GLY A 121 50.53 31.02 8.14
C GLY A 121 50.07 29.86 7.25
N GLN A 122 49.20 28.94 7.70
CA GLN A 122 48.57 27.95 6.81
C GLN A 122 47.05 28.16 6.70
N ARG A 123 46.49 27.94 5.49
CA ARG A 123 45.05 27.98 5.22
C ARG A 123 44.30 27.06 6.18
N GLU A 124 43.24 27.58 6.79
CA GLU A 124 42.33 26.81 7.64
C GLU A 124 41.72 25.64 6.86
N LYS A 125 42.07 24.41 7.23
CA LYS A 125 41.41 23.21 6.72
C LYS A 125 40.05 23.08 7.41
N SER A 126 39.03 23.65 6.78
CA SER A 126 37.66 23.76 7.31
C SER A 126 37.18 22.46 7.98
N CYS A 127 37.05 22.51 9.31
CA CYS A 127 36.54 21.43 10.13
C CYS A 127 35.02 21.61 10.31
N MET A 128 34.21 20.72 9.74
CA MET A 128 32.75 20.83 9.86
C MET A 128 32.23 20.27 11.18
N GLY A 129 31.42 21.06 11.89
CA GLY A 129 30.68 20.58 13.05
C GLY A 129 29.43 19.77 12.66
N ARG A 130 28.88 18.94 13.57
CA ARG A 130 27.68 18.10 13.29
C ARG A 130 26.50 18.88 12.71
N LYS A 131 26.22 20.07 13.23
CA LYS A 131 25.12 20.95 12.76
C LYS A 131 25.41 21.55 11.39
N GLU A 132 26.67 21.84 11.08
CA GLU A 132 27.09 22.26 9.73
C GLU A 132 27.01 21.12 8.71
N ILE A 133 27.33 19.89 9.11
CA ILE A 133 27.14 18.69 8.27
C ILE A 133 25.64 18.49 8.00
N ALA A 134 24.79 18.57 9.02
CA ALA A 134 23.33 18.47 8.85
C ALA A 134 22.79 19.54 7.89
N GLN A 135 23.23 20.81 8.02
CA GLN A 135 22.91 21.88 7.07
C GLN A 135 23.45 21.60 5.65
N SER A 136 24.69 21.11 5.53
CA SER A 136 25.34 20.83 4.25
C SER A 136 24.74 19.61 3.53
N LEU A 137 24.18 18.64 4.25
CA LEU A 137 23.40 17.52 3.69
C LEU A 137 22.06 18.00 3.11
N MET A 138 21.38 18.93 3.79
CA MET A 138 20.16 19.55 3.27
C MET A 138 20.44 20.45 2.06
N ALA A 139 21.54 21.22 2.09
CA ALA A 139 21.98 22.03 0.95
C ALA A 139 22.42 21.16 -0.24
N PHE A 140 23.11 20.03 0.01
CA PHE A 140 23.43 19.05 -1.03
C PHE A 140 22.17 18.52 -1.72
N GLN A 141 21.12 18.19 -0.95
CA GLN A 141 19.86 17.70 -1.53
C GLN A 141 19.29 18.73 -2.51
N THR A 142 19.03 19.96 -2.04
CA THR A 142 18.31 20.97 -2.84
C THR A 142 19.16 21.66 -3.92
N GLN A 143 20.49 21.69 -3.78
CA GLN A 143 21.38 22.39 -4.73
C GLN A 143 22.14 21.45 -5.67
N VAL A 144 22.27 20.17 -5.35
CA VAL A 144 23.13 19.23 -6.09
C VAL A 144 22.39 17.97 -6.52
N LEU A 145 21.72 17.26 -5.60
CA LEU A 145 21.11 15.96 -5.90
C LEU A 145 20.08 16.08 -7.03
N ASP A 146 19.14 17.02 -6.87
CA ASP A 146 18.01 17.19 -7.79
C ASP A 146 18.49 17.57 -9.19
N GLN A 147 19.48 18.47 -9.28
CA GLN A 147 20.11 18.89 -10.54
C GLN A 147 20.89 17.75 -11.21
N VAL A 148 21.70 17.02 -10.45
CA VAL A 148 22.52 15.92 -10.99
C VAL A 148 21.65 14.74 -11.45
N VAL A 149 20.60 14.40 -10.69
CA VAL A 149 19.68 13.32 -11.04
C VAL A 149 18.85 13.67 -12.28
N THR A 150 18.28 14.87 -12.37
CA THR A 150 17.45 15.27 -13.52
C THR A 150 18.27 15.58 -14.77
N ARG A 151 19.33 16.40 -14.67
CA ARG A 151 20.11 16.86 -15.83
C ARG A 151 21.13 15.85 -16.33
N ASP A 152 21.81 15.13 -15.44
CA ASP A 152 23.00 14.36 -15.79
C ASP A 152 22.77 12.85 -15.77
N LEU A 153 22.01 12.32 -14.79
CA LEU A 153 21.53 10.94 -14.85
C LEU A 153 20.36 10.77 -15.83
N GLY A 154 19.54 11.80 -16.04
CA GLY A 154 18.41 11.78 -16.98
C GLY A 154 18.77 11.34 -18.41
N LYS A 155 20.01 11.63 -18.84
CA LYS A 155 20.61 11.19 -20.12
C LYS A 155 20.70 9.68 -20.29
N HIS A 156 20.56 8.91 -19.20
CA HIS A 156 20.68 7.44 -19.16
C HIS A 156 19.37 6.74 -18.83
N PHE A 157 18.29 7.47 -18.50
CA PHE A 157 17.01 6.86 -18.15
C PHE A 157 16.37 6.22 -19.38
N LEU A 158 15.80 5.04 -19.17
CA LEU A 158 14.90 4.38 -20.11
C LEU A 158 13.46 4.71 -19.69
N SER A 159 12.53 4.75 -20.64
CA SER A 159 11.10 4.87 -20.33
C SER A 159 10.44 3.50 -20.26
N ALA A 160 9.67 3.24 -19.20
CA ALA A 160 8.72 2.14 -19.12
C ALA A 160 7.46 2.37 -20.00
N PHE A 161 7.25 3.60 -20.48
CA PHE A 161 6.12 4.03 -21.30
C PHE A 161 6.61 4.45 -22.71
N PRO A 162 6.31 3.69 -23.79
CA PRO A 162 6.97 3.91 -25.08
C PRO A 162 6.50 5.15 -25.86
N HIS A 163 5.25 5.61 -25.67
CA HIS A 163 4.59 6.54 -26.63
C HIS A 163 3.85 7.72 -25.98
N ARG A 164 4.39 8.31 -24.90
CA ARG A 164 3.80 9.42 -24.11
C ARG A 164 2.45 9.12 -23.42
N THR A 165 1.79 8.01 -23.75
CA THR A 165 0.70 7.43 -22.96
C THR A 165 1.20 6.99 -21.58
N THR A 166 0.36 7.04 -20.55
CA THR A 166 0.66 6.50 -19.21
C THR A 166 0.36 5.00 -19.16
N GLU A 167 0.97 4.26 -20.08
CA GLU A 167 0.61 2.87 -20.39
C GLU A 167 1.88 2.05 -20.58
N MET A 168 1.96 0.91 -19.88
CA MET A 168 3.10 -0.01 -19.93
C MET A 168 2.67 -1.39 -20.43
N GLU A 169 3.51 -1.99 -21.28
CA GLU A 169 3.30 -3.29 -21.89
C GLU A 169 3.68 -4.46 -20.96
N ARG A 170 3.10 -5.64 -21.22
CA ARG A 170 3.34 -6.87 -20.46
C ARG A 170 4.83 -7.26 -20.32
N PRO A 171 5.70 -7.20 -21.35
CA PRO A 171 7.11 -7.56 -21.20
C PRO A 171 7.90 -6.58 -20.31
N MET A 172 7.48 -5.31 -20.28
CA MET A 172 8.06 -4.28 -19.41
C MET A 172 7.63 -4.51 -17.95
N LEU A 173 6.35 -4.81 -17.73
CA LEU A 173 5.82 -5.23 -16.43
C LEU A 173 6.57 -6.47 -15.90
N GLU A 174 6.67 -7.53 -16.69
CA GLU A 174 7.37 -8.77 -16.30
C GLU A 174 8.85 -8.52 -15.95
N SER A 175 9.56 -7.71 -16.75
CA SER A 175 10.97 -7.32 -16.52
C SER A 175 11.18 -6.57 -15.20
N ILE A 176 10.28 -5.64 -14.86
CA ILE A 176 10.33 -4.84 -13.62
C ILE A 176 9.91 -5.69 -12.41
N PHE A 177 8.88 -6.52 -12.56
CA PHE A 177 8.33 -7.34 -11.49
C PHE A 177 9.28 -8.50 -11.11
N GLU A 178 9.87 -9.19 -12.09
CA GLU A 178 10.91 -10.20 -11.83
C GLU A 178 12.15 -9.59 -11.16
N ALA A 179 12.58 -8.41 -11.62
CA ALA A 179 13.70 -7.67 -11.02
C ALA A 179 13.44 -7.35 -9.54
N TYR A 180 12.24 -6.89 -9.19
CA TYR A 180 11.86 -6.62 -7.81
C TYR A 180 11.75 -7.90 -6.95
N LEU A 181 11.17 -8.97 -7.50
CA LEU A 181 10.99 -10.24 -6.78
C LEU A 181 12.29 -11.02 -6.58
N CYS A 182 13.28 -10.88 -7.48
CA CYS A 182 14.50 -11.70 -7.44
C CYS A 182 15.35 -11.51 -6.17
N GLY A 183 15.22 -10.35 -5.50
CA GLY A 183 15.85 -10.03 -4.20
C GLY A 183 15.00 -10.36 -2.96
N ARG A 184 13.88 -11.07 -3.15
CA ARG A 184 12.86 -11.39 -2.12
C ARG A 184 12.37 -12.83 -2.15
N ILE A 185 12.28 -13.44 -3.32
CA ILE A 185 11.75 -14.80 -3.55
C ILE A 185 12.90 -15.73 -3.97
N GLY A 186 12.82 -17.02 -3.60
CA GLY A 186 13.81 -18.02 -4.00
C GLY A 186 13.72 -18.34 -5.49
N ARG A 187 14.87 -18.49 -6.17
CA ARG A 187 14.97 -18.62 -7.65
C ARG A 187 14.00 -19.66 -8.24
N ASN A 188 13.84 -20.80 -7.57
CA ASN A 188 13.01 -21.92 -8.02
C ASN A 188 11.54 -21.53 -8.29
N HIS A 189 11.02 -20.51 -7.62
CA HIS A 189 9.64 -20.03 -7.78
C HIS A 189 9.56 -18.63 -8.42
N LEU A 190 10.71 -18.00 -8.72
CA LEU A 190 10.77 -16.61 -9.18
C LEU A 190 9.95 -16.40 -10.46
N LYS A 191 10.27 -17.12 -11.55
CA LYS A 191 9.57 -16.96 -12.83
C LYS A 191 8.06 -17.21 -12.70
N PHE A 192 7.67 -18.29 -12.02
CA PHE A 192 6.28 -18.64 -11.80
C PHE A 192 5.51 -17.56 -11.03
N LEU A 193 6.07 -17.04 -9.93
CA LEU A 193 5.43 -15.98 -9.15
C LEU A 193 5.47 -14.61 -9.84
N SER A 194 6.46 -14.35 -10.70
CA SER A 194 6.45 -13.16 -11.56
C SER A 194 5.32 -13.21 -12.59
N GLN A 195 5.17 -14.35 -13.28
CA GLN A 195 4.08 -14.58 -14.23
C GLN A 195 2.72 -14.47 -13.52
N LEU A 196 2.54 -15.15 -12.38
CA LEU A 196 1.32 -15.08 -11.57
C LEU A 196 0.94 -13.64 -11.15
N GLY A 197 1.92 -12.80 -10.82
CA GLY A 197 1.68 -11.39 -10.49
C GLY A 197 1.26 -10.54 -11.68
N CYS A 198 1.79 -10.83 -12.87
CA CYS A 198 1.40 -10.16 -14.11
C CYS A 198 0.03 -10.64 -14.59
N ASP A 199 -0.24 -11.95 -14.54
CA ASP A 199 -1.55 -12.52 -14.86
C ASP A 199 -2.63 -12.03 -13.89
N TYR A 200 -2.31 -11.87 -12.60
CA TYR A 200 -3.20 -11.23 -11.62
C TYR A 200 -3.51 -9.77 -11.94
N TYR A 201 -2.51 -8.99 -12.37
CA TYR A 201 -2.76 -7.62 -12.84
C TYR A 201 -3.71 -7.63 -14.06
N TYR A 202 -3.40 -8.44 -15.07
CA TYR A 202 -4.15 -8.45 -16.34
C TYR A 202 -5.57 -9.03 -16.21
N LEU A 203 -5.80 -9.99 -15.31
CA LEU A 203 -7.16 -10.44 -14.98
C LEU A 203 -7.97 -9.38 -14.23
N CYS A 204 -7.31 -8.49 -13.47
CA CYS A 204 -7.97 -7.41 -12.74
C CYS A 204 -8.31 -6.17 -13.59
N THR A 205 -7.89 -6.09 -14.85
CA THR A 205 -8.18 -4.95 -15.73
C THR A 205 -8.93 -5.37 -16.99
N SER A 206 -9.68 -4.44 -17.56
CA SER A 206 -10.27 -4.54 -18.91
C SER A 206 -9.33 -4.07 -20.02
N CYS A 207 -8.14 -3.56 -19.67
CA CYS A 207 -7.20 -2.94 -20.59
C CYS A 207 -5.98 -3.84 -20.87
N GLU A 208 -5.48 -3.84 -22.11
CA GLU A 208 -4.26 -4.57 -22.49
C GLU A 208 -2.97 -3.92 -21.95
N THR A 209 -3.05 -2.71 -21.38
CA THR A 209 -1.92 -1.96 -20.83
C THR A 209 -2.09 -1.66 -19.34
N VAL A 210 -0.96 -1.41 -18.66
CA VAL A 210 -0.95 -1.14 -17.21
C VAL A 210 -1.36 0.31 -16.93
N SER A 211 -2.46 0.49 -16.19
CA SER A 211 -3.01 1.80 -15.81
C SER A 211 -2.67 2.18 -14.36
N ASN A 212 -2.56 3.48 -14.10
CA ASN A 212 -2.36 4.01 -12.75
C ASN A 212 -3.57 3.70 -11.84
N GLU A 213 -4.79 3.86 -12.35
CA GLU A 213 -6.03 3.68 -11.57
C GLU A 213 -6.21 2.24 -11.08
N THR A 214 -6.01 1.25 -11.95
CA THR A 214 -6.09 -0.17 -11.56
C THR A 214 -4.97 -0.53 -10.58
N LEU A 215 -3.74 -0.02 -10.76
CA LEU A 215 -2.66 -0.22 -9.79
C LEU A 215 -2.94 0.42 -8.42
N ASN A 216 -3.53 1.63 -8.39
CA ASN A 216 -3.95 2.28 -7.14
C ASN A 216 -4.99 1.42 -6.42
N PHE A 217 -6.04 0.98 -7.13
CA PHE A 217 -7.08 0.13 -6.56
C PHE A 217 -6.51 -1.19 -6.02
N LEU A 218 -5.66 -1.87 -6.81
CA LEU A 218 -5.00 -3.11 -6.43
C LEU A 218 -4.10 -2.94 -5.19
N ASN A 219 -3.29 -1.88 -5.13
CA ASN A 219 -2.42 -1.60 -3.99
C ASN A 219 -3.22 -1.35 -2.72
N ASP A 220 -4.24 -0.50 -2.80
CA ASP A 220 -5.00 -0.04 -1.64
C ASP A 220 -5.95 -1.13 -1.10
N CYS A 221 -6.45 -2.00 -1.98
CA CYS A 221 -7.33 -3.10 -1.61
C CYS A 221 -6.61 -4.46 -1.45
N PHE A 222 -5.27 -4.53 -1.62
CA PHE A 222 -4.51 -5.79 -1.65
C PHE A 222 -4.76 -6.69 -0.43
N MET A 223 -5.00 -6.11 0.75
CA MET A 223 -5.28 -6.89 1.98
C MET A 223 -6.57 -7.73 1.90
N ALA A 224 -7.57 -7.29 1.15
CA ALA A 224 -8.83 -8.03 0.92
C ALA A 224 -8.91 -8.70 -0.47
N LEU A 225 -7.98 -8.39 -1.39
CA LEU A 225 -7.84 -9.05 -2.70
C LEU A 225 -6.83 -10.20 -2.72
N HIS A 226 -6.29 -10.63 -1.57
CA HIS A 226 -5.41 -11.81 -1.49
C HIS A 226 -5.87 -12.80 -0.42
N THR A 227 -5.52 -14.07 -0.61
CA THR A 227 -5.64 -15.11 0.43
C THR A 227 -4.32 -15.84 0.60
N ALA A 228 -3.75 -15.78 1.80
CA ALA A 228 -2.56 -16.51 2.18
C ALA A 228 -2.92 -17.95 2.60
N VAL A 229 -2.34 -18.96 1.93
CA VAL A 229 -2.57 -20.38 2.23
C VAL A 229 -1.27 -21.05 2.67
N THR A 230 -1.32 -21.72 3.82
CA THR A 230 -0.18 -22.41 4.44
C THR A 230 -0.33 -23.93 4.34
N GLY A 231 0.79 -24.64 4.17
CA GLY A 231 0.82 -26.10 4.05
C GLY A 231 0.59 -26.64 2.63
N LEU A 232 0.43 -25.76 1.62
CA LEU A 232 0.40 -26.13 0.20
C LEU A 232 1.73 -25.76 -0.49
N PRO A 233 2.16 -26.49 -1.53
CA PRO A 233 3.34 -26.12 -2.30
C PRO A 233 3.13 -24.79 -3.02
N VAL A 234 4.21 -24.08 -3.32
CA VAL A 234 4.15 -22.74 -3.93
C VAL A 234 3.45 -22.77 -5.30
N SER A 235 3.59 -23.86 -6.04
CA SER A 235 2.91 -24.12 -7.32
C SER A 235 1.37 -24.24 -7.23
N SER A 236 0.78 -24.36 -6.04
CA SER A 236 -0.68 -24.28 -5.85
C SER A 236 -1.22 -22.84 -5.82
N SER A 237 -0.33 -21.84 -5.84
CA SER A 237 -0.71 -20.43 -5.96
C SER A 237 -1.38 -20.16 -7.30
N ARG A 238 -2.45 -19.36 -7.31
CA ARG A 238 -3.23 -19.06 -8.52
C ARG A 238 -4.08 -17.81 -8.32
N VAL A 239 -4.56 -17.23 -9.41
CA VAL A 239 -5.65 -16.25 -9.38
C VAL A 239 -6.98 -17.00 -9.38
N LEU A 240 -7.98 -16.47 -8.68
CA LEU A 240 -9.38 -16.85 -8.80
C LEU A 240 -10.19 -15.65 -9.26
N ASP A 241 -11.16 -15.89 -10.15
CA ASP A 241 -12.27 -14.97 -10.41
C ASP A 241 -13.07 -14.72 -9.13
N GLY A 242 -13.51 -13.48 -8.91
CA GLY A 242 -14.22 -13.06 -7.71
C GLY A 242 -13.34 -12.82 -6.48
N LEU A 243 -14.01 -12.72 -5.33
CA LEU A 243 -13.44 -12.45 -4.01
C LEU A 243 -13.44 -13.71 -3.15
N VAL A 244 -12.40 -13.87 -2.33
CA VAL A 244 -12.33 -14.91 -1.29
C VAL A 244 -12.29 -14.22 0.07
N LEU A 245 -13.43 -14.26 0.78
CA LEU A 245 -13.55 -13.69 2.13
C LEU A 245 -12.93 -14.63 3.16
N GLN A 246 -12.26 -14.10 4.17
CA GLN A 246 -11.49 -14.88 5.15
C GLN A 246 -12.37 -15.50 6.26
N ARG A 247 -13.58 -15.93 5.89
CA ARG A 247 -14.63 -16.48 6.77
C ARG A 247 -15.29 -17.68 6.10
N ASP A 248 -15.95 -18.50 6.90
CA ASP A 248 -16.83 -19.59 6.44
C ASP A 248 -18.31 -19.17 6.58
N PHE A 249 -19.22 -19.92 5.97
CA PHE A 249 -20.67 -19.68 6.12
C PHE A 249 -21.17 -20.10 7.51
N VAL A 250 -21.96 -19.24 8.13
CA VAL A 250 -22.70 -19.54 9.39
C VAL A 250 -24.05 -20.19 9.07
N ALA A 251 -24.63 -19.76 7.95
CA ALA A 251 -25.69 -20.43 7.22
C ALA A 251 -25.26 -20.52 5.76
N TYR A 252 -25.25 -21.72 5.19
CA TYR A 252 -25.12 -21.90 3.74
C TYR A 252 -26.42 -22.47 3.18
N CYS A 253 -27.07 -21.68 2.34
CA CYS A 253 -28.23 -22.03 1.56
C CYS A 253 -27.84 -21.85 0.08
N PRO A 254 -27.56 -22.94 -0.66
CA PRO A 254 -27.21 -22.86 -2.07
C PRO A 254 -28.24 -22.06 -2.88
N ALA A 255 -27.77 -21.23 -3.80
CA ALA A 255 -28.61 -20.44 -4.69
C ALA A 255 -27.90 -20.24 -6.03
N ASP A 256 -28.66 -20.41 -7.12
CA ASP A 256 -28.22 -20.18 -8.49
C ASP A 256 -29.02 -19.02 -9.11
N GLY A 257 -28.45 -18.34 -10.12
CA GLY A 257 -29.11 -17.23 -10.83
C GLY A 257 -28.80 -15.84 -10.24
N ASP A 258 -29.83 -15.00 -10.06
CA ASP A 258 -29.70 -13.64 -9.49
C ASP A 258 -29.45 -13.72 -7.96
N ILE A 259 -28.18 -13.87 -7.55
CA ILE A 259 -27.79 -13.97 -6.14
C ILE A 259 -27.73 -12.57 -5.52
N ARG A 260 -28.92 -12.05 -5.19
CA ARG A 260 -29.07 -10.78 -4.49
C ARG A 260 -28.44 -10.82 -3.11
N THR A 261 -27.55 -9.87 -2.87
CA THR A 261 -26.63 -9.80 -1.75
C THR A 261 -26.82 -8.48 -1.03
N LEU A 262 -27.04 -8.53 0.29
CA LEU A 262 -27.21 -7.38 1.17
C LEU A 262 -26.01 -7.27 2.11
N ILE A 263 -25.43 -6.08 2.22
CA ILE A 263 -24.32 -5.76 3.14
C ILE A 263 -24.91 -5.01 4.34
N VAL A 264 -24.59 -5.41 5.58
CA VAL A 264 -25.16 -4.81 6.80
C VAL A 264 -24.09 -4.55 7.85
N THR A 265 -24.05 -3.32 8.40
CA THR A 265 -23.06 -2.96 9.43
C THR A 265 -23.47 -3.34 10.86
N ASP A 266 -24.76 -3.60 11.08
CA ASP A 266 -25.38 -3.58 12.41
C ASP A 266 -26.09 -4.90 12.73
N ALA A 267 -26.40 -5.12 14.01
CA ALA A 267 -27.14 -6.31 14.45
C ALA A 267 -28.60 -6.23 13.98
N ILE A 268 -29.12 -7.31 13.39
CA ILE A 268 -30.52 -7.41 12.93
C ILE A 268 -31.47 -7.62 14.12
N LEU A 269 -30.99 -8.26 15.19
CA LEU A 269 -31.72 -8.42 16.43
C LEU A 269 -31.78 -7.06 17.15
N PRO A 270 -32.97 -6.47 17.40
CA PRO A 270 -33.06 -5.25 18.18
C PRO A 270 -32.66 -5.52 19.63
N ALA A 271 -31.94 -4.60 20.26
CA ALA A 271 -31.69 -4.66 21.69
C ALA A 271 -32.99 -4.41 22.47
N LEU A 272 -33.18 -5.11 23.60
CA LEU A 272 -34.32 -4.89 24.51
C LEU A 272 -34.26 -3.52 25.21
N SER A 273 -33.09 -2.88 25.25
CA SER A 273 -32.89 -1.54 25.78
C SER A 273 -32.00 -0.71 24.87
N ALA A 274 -32.17 0.61 24.91
CA ALA A 274 -31.22 1.56 24.34
C ALA A 274 -29.99 1.73 25.25
N SER A 275 -28.90 2.24 24.70
CA SER A 275 -27.70 2.59 25.49
C SER A 275 -28.04 3.62 26.56
N GLY A 276 -27.69 3.34 27.82
CA GLY A 276 -28.02 4.22 28.96
C GLY A 276 -29.46 4.12 29.48
N VAL A 277 -30.24 3.10 29.05
CA VAL A 277 -31.61 2.85 29.54
C VAL A 277 -31.68 1.48 30.21
N GLU A 278 -32.41 1.38 31.32
CA GLU A 278 -32.67 0.11 32.02
C GLU A 278 -33.98 -0.54 31.52
N PHE A 279 -33.90 -1.80 31.09
CA PHE A 279 -35.07 -2.58 30.68
C PHE A 279 -35.61 -3.38 31.88
N ILE A 280 -36.57 -2.78 32.61
CA ILE A 280 -37.13 -3.37 33.83
C ILE A 280 -38.19 -4.43 33.47
N VAL A 281 -37.95 -5.66 33.96
CA VAL A 281 -38.82 -6.83 33.79
C VAL A 281 -39.45 -7.17 35.14
N ASN A 282 -40.74 -6.88 35.29
CA ASN A 282 -41.48 -7.11 36.54
C ASN A 282 -42.12 -8.49 36.63
N THR A 283 -42.27 -9.21 35.51
CA THR A 283 -42.86 -10.56 35.49
C THR A 283 -42.24 -11.46 34.41
N GLN A 284 -42.27 -12.77 34.64
CA GLN A 284 -41.86 -13.76 33.64
C GLN A 284 -42.69 -13.69 32.36
N VAL A 285 -43.98 -13.33 32.46
CA VAL A 285 -44.87 -13.16 31.31
C VAL A 285 -44.45 -11.96 30.45
N GLN A 286 -44.04 -10.85 31.07
CA GLN A 286 -43.48 -9.68 30.36
C GLN A 286 -42.18 -10.05 29.61
N TYR A 287 -41.31 -10.87 30.23
CA TYR A 287 -40.09 -11.35 29.58
C TYR A 287 -40.37 -12.27 28.38
N GLN A 288 -41.28 -13.24 28.55
CA GLN A 288 -41.70 -14.13 27.47
C GLN A 288 -42.37 -13.35 26.33
N ALA A 289 -43.16 -12.32 26.65
CA ALA A 289 -43.76 -11.44 25.66
C ALA A 289 -42.73 -10.62 24.88
N SER A 290 -41.68 -10.10 25.53
CA SER A 290 -40.62 -9.34 24.84
C SER A 290 -39.75 -10.24 23.97
N GLN A 291 -39.40 -11.46 24.43
CA GLN A 291 -38.74 -12.48 23.61
C GLN A 291 -39.60 -12.87 22.38
N ALA A 292 -40.90 -13.09 22.58
CA ALA A 292 -41.83 -13.43 21.49
C ALA A 292 -42.01 -12.28 20.48
N TRP A 293 -41.94 -11.02 20.93
CA TRP A 293 -41.93 -9.84 20.06
C TRP A 293 -40.65 -9.78 19.21
N ILE A 294 -39.48 -9.99 19.83
CA ILE A 294 -38.20 -10.04 19.09
C ILE A 294 -38.25 -11.15 18.04
N SER A 295 -38.67 -12.37 18.41
CA SER A 295 -38.76 -13.51 17.47
C SER A 295 -39.66 -13.20 16.28
N LYS A 296 -40.86 -12.65 16.52
CA LYS A 296 -41.80 -12.26 15.46
C LYS A 296 -41.26 -11.13 14.57
N ARG A 297 -40.52 -10.16 15.13
CA ARG A 297 -39.88 -9.09 14.35
C ARG A 297 -38.75 -9.64 13.48
N THR A 298 -37.87 -10.49 14.02
CA THR A 298 -36.78 -11.11 13.27
C THR A 298 -37.30 -12.00 12.14
N GLU A 299 -38.38 -12.75 12.40
CA GLU A 299 -39.10 -13.51 11.38
C GLU A 299 -39.68 -12.61 10.28
N ALA A 300 -40.28 -11.48 10.63
CA ALA A 300 -40.83 -10.51 9.68
C ALA A 300 -39.74 -9.88 8.81
N VAL A 301 -38.60 -9.50 9.40
CA VAL A 301 -37.42 -9.00 8.66
C VAL A 301 -36.90 -10.05 7.68
N MET A 302 -36.72 -11.31 8.10
CA MET A 302 -36.21 -12.37 7.22
C MET A 302 -37.19 -12.70 6.09
N LYS A 303 -38.50 -12.75 6.37
CA LYS A 303 -39.55 -12.91 5.35
C LYS A 303 -39.62 -11.72 4.39
N TYR A 304 -39.30 -10.50 4.85
CA TYR A 304 -39.17 -9.32 4.00
C TYR A 304 -37.94 -9.41 3.08
N LEU A 305 -36.76 -9.75 3.60
CA LEU A 305 -35.57 -10.00 2.79
C LEU A 305 -35.81 -11.08 1.72
N GLN A 306 -36.51 -12.16 2.11
CA GLN A 306 -36.92 -13.24 1.20
C GLN A 306 -37.85 -12.76 0.08
N ARG A 307 -38.81 -11.86 0.37
CA ARG A 307 -39.70 -11.24 -0.64
C ARG A 307 -38.94 -10.36 -1.63
N HIS A 308 -37.93 -9.61 -1.17
CA HIS A 308 -37.00 -8.86 -2.02
C HIS A 308 -35.97 -9.75 -2.75
N LYS A 309 -36.12 -11.08 -2.66
CA LYS A 309 -35.30 -12.14 -3.26
C LYS A 309 -33.84 -12.17 -2.77
N VAL A 310 -33.51 -11.56 -1.63
CA VAL A 310 -32.16 -11.61 -1.05
C VAL A 310 -31.79 -13.08 -0.76
N LYS A 311 -30.59 -13.47 -1.18
CA LYS A 311 -30.02 -14.82 -1.02
C LYS A 311 -28.76 -14.85 -0.17
N VAL A 312 -28.07 -13.72 -0.02
CA VAL A 312 -26.83 -13.61 0.77
C VAL A 312 -26.91 -12.39 1.68
N LEU A 313 -26.59 -12.61 2.95
CA LEU A 313 -26.41 -11.58 3.97
C LEU A 313 -24.93 -11.53 4.37
N LEU A 314 -24.29 -10.38 4.14
CA LEU A 314 -22.90 -10.11 4.47
C LEU A 314 -22.85 -9.10 5.63
N SER A 315 -22.33 -9.49 6.79
CA SER A 315 -22.31 -8.62 7.98
C SER A 315 -20.91 -8.39 8.55
N SER A 316 -20.60 -7.15 8.94
CA SER A 316 -19.37 -6.81 9.67
C SER A 316 -19.39 -7.24 11.13
N VAL A 317 -20.59 -7.38 11.73
CA VAL A 317 -20.76 -7.83 13.11
C VAL A 317 -21.12 -9.32 13.17
N LYS A 318 -21.08 -9.90 14.38
CA LYS A 318 -21.72 -11.19 14.66
C LYS A 318 -23.25 -10.99 14.66
N GLN A 319 -23.99 -11.90 14.04
CA GLN A 319 -25.45 -11.95 14.14
C GLN A 319 -25.86 -13.04 15.15
N GLU A 320 -27.01 -12.84 15.80
CA GLU A 320 -27.48 -13.77 16.84
C GLU A 320 -28.14 -15.03 16.29
N GLU A 321 -28.18 -16.10 17.08
CA GLU A 321 -28.61 -17.43 16.62
C GLU A 321 -30.04 -17.43 16.05
N MET A 322 -30.93 -16.62 16.62
CA MET A 322 -32.29 -16.39 16.11
C MET A 322 -32.31 -15.78 14.70
N VAL A 323 -31.39 -14.86 14.41
CA VAL A 323 -31.21 -14.25 13.08
C VAL A 323 -30.74 -15.31 12.09
N ILE A 324 -29.76 -16.12 12.49
CA ILE A 324 -29.19 -17.21 11.69
C ILE A 324 -30.24 -18.32 11.44
N PHE A 325 -31.08 -18.64 12.42
CA PHE A 325 -32.16 -19.61 12.32
C PHE A 325 -33.23 -19.18 11.30
N TYR A 326 -33.76 -17.96 11.42
CA TYR A 326 -34.76 -17.46 10.47
C TYR A 326 -34.17 -17.23 9.07
N ALA A 327 -32.89 -16.84 8.96
CA ALA A 327 -32.21 -16.77 7.66
C ALA A 327 -32.15 -18.15 6.96
N LYS A 328 -31.83 -19.23 7.69
CA LYS A 328 -31.86 -20.61 7.17
C LYS A 328 -33.27 -21.00 6.70
N LEU A 329 -34.31 -20.70 7.47
CA LEU A 329 -35.71 -20.96 7.08
C LEU A 329 -36.14 -20.18 5.83
N CYS A 330 -35.63 -18.96 5.65
CA CYS A 330 -35.88 -18.16 4.45
C CYS A 330 -35.01 -18.52 3.23
N GLY A 331 -34.04 -19.43 3.39
CA GLY A 331 -33.10 -19.81 2.33
C GLY A 331 -32.07 -18.73 2.02
N ILE A 332 -31.60 -18.02 3.05
CA ILE A 332 -30.61 -16.93 2.98
C ILE A 332 -29.29 -17.43 3.58
N SER A 333 -28.22 -17.40 2.78
CA SER A 333 -26.85 -17.63 3.25
C SER A 333 -26.35 -16.47 4.10
N VAL A 334 -25.64 -16.75 5.20
CA VAL A 334 -25.15 -15.75 6.16
C VAL A 334 -23.65 -15.87 6.36
N VAL A 335 -22.96 -14.74 6.14
CA VAL A 335 -21.54 -14.54 6.43
C VAL A 335 -21.41 -13.37 7.41
N GLN A 336 -20.60 -13.51 8.45
CA GLN A 336 -20.53 -12.55 9.56
C GLN A 336 -19.08 -12.23 9.95
N CYS A 337 -18.90 -11.19 10.76
CA CYS A 337 -17.60 -10.70 11.22
C CYS A 337 -16.62 -10.36 10.06
N LEU A 338 -17.13 -9.79 8.97
CA LEU A 338 -16.30 -9.25 7.88
C LEU A 338 -15.48 -8.05 8.37
N SER A 339 -14.24 -7.94 7.90
CA SER A 339 -13.37 -6.82 8.27
C SER A 339 -13.81 -5.49 7.61
N PRO A 340 -13.41 -4.33 8.18
CA PRO A 340 -13.65 -3.04 7.54
C PRO A 340 -13.08 -2.95 6.11
N GLU A 341 -11.97 -3.63 5.85
CA GLU A 341 -11.33 -3.72 4.53
C GLU A 341 -12.15 -4.58 3.56
N GLU A 342 -12.65 -5.75 4.01
CA GLU A 342 -13.56 -6.60 3.23
C GLU A 342 -14.85 -5.84 2.86
N VAL A 343 -15.46 -5.14 3.82
CA VAL A 343 -16.68 -4.33 3.59
C VAL A 343 -16.40 -3.14 2.67
N SER A 344 -15.29 -2.42 2.88
CA SER A 344 -14.90 -1.30 2.00
C SER A 344 -14.65 -1.77 0.57
N LEU A 345 -14.02 -2.94 0.38
CA LEU A 345 -13.81 -3.53 -0.94
C LEU A 345 -15.13 -3.93 -1.60
N LEU A 346 -16.04 -4.59 -0.87
CA LEU A 346 -17.36 -4.97 -1.37
C LEU A 346 -18.15 -3.73 -1.84
N CYS A 347 -18.23 -2.67 -1.03
CA CYS A 347 -18.87 -1.41 -1.41
C CYS A 347 -18.21 -0.74 -2.62
N LYS A 348 -16.87 -0.77 -2.73
CA LYS A 348 -16.13 -0.21 -3.88
C LYS A 348 -16.41 -0.96 -5.20
N ILE A 349 -16.56 -2.29 -5.16
CA ILE A 349 -16.83 -3.11 -6.36
C ILE A 349 -18.30 -3.00 -6.77
N THR A 350 -19.21 -3.05 -5.80
CA THR A 350 -20.66 -3.15 -6.04
C THR A 350 -21.37 -1.79 -6.15
N GLY A 351 -20.74 -0.71 -5.67
CA GLY A 351 -21.32 0.63 -5.65
C GLY A 351 -22.37 0.89 -4.57
N ILE A 352 -22.76 -0.13 -3.77
CA ILE A 352 -23.80 0.01 -2.73
C ILE A 352 -23.23 0.41 -1.36
N SER A 353 -24.00 1.17 -0.60
CA SER A 353 -23.79 1.42 0.82
C SER A 353 -24.25 0.24 1.69
N PRO A 354 -23.69 0.03 2.90
CA PRO A 354 -24.22 -0.94 3.86
C PRO A 354 -25.56 -0.49 4.45
N PHE A 355 -26.54 -1.39 4.45
CA PHE A 355 -27.88 -1.16 4.98
C PHE A 355 -27.89 -1.10 6.51
N ARG A 356 -28.67 -0.17 7.06
CA ARG A 356 -28.71 0.15 8.51
C ARG A 356 -30.11 0.19 9.16
N TYR A 357 -31.19 0.38 8.40
CA TYR A 357 -32.48 0.80 8.94
C TYR A 357 -33.50 -0.34 9.05
N TRP A 358 -33.44 -1.11 10.14
CA TRP A 358 -34.31 -2.27 10.36
C TRP A 358 -35.74 -1.95 10.84
N ASP A 359 -36.03 -0.70 11.21
CA ASP A 359 -37.31 -0.34 11.83
C ASP A 359 -38.47 -0.12 10.84
N ASN A 360 -38.17 0.32 9.61
CA ASN A 360 -39.17 0.51 8.55
C ASN A 360 -39.11 -0.66 7.55
N ILE A 361 -39.78 -1.77 7.86
CA ILE A 361 -39.88 -2.99 7.03
C ILE A 361 -40.83 -2.78 5.81
N HIS A 362 -40.90 -1.54 5.31
CA HIS A 362 -41.84 -1.03 4.31
C HIS A 362 -41.23 -0.04 3.30
N SER A 363 -39.98 0.40 3.48
CA SER A 363 -39.23 1.10 2.42
C SER A 363 -38.78 0.10 1.34
N GLU A 364 -38.29 0.58 0.19
CA GLU A 364 -37.60 -0.29 -0.77
C GLU A 364 -36.13 -0.49 -0.37
N ILE A 365 -35.60 -1.70 -0.53
CA ILE A 365 -34.15 -1.94 -0.41
C ILE A 365 -33.49 -1.59 -1.75
N THR A 366 -32.96 -0.37 -1.85
CA THR A 366 -32.12 0.06 -2.99
C THR A 366 -30.68 -0.49 -2.90
N GLU A 367 -30.23 -0.85 -1.70
CA GLU A 367 -28.87 -1.26 -1.36
C GLU A 367 -28.60 -2.76 -1.59
N ILE A 368 -29.01 -3.30 -2.74
CA ILE A 368 -28.81 -4.72 -3.11
C ILE A 368 -27.80 -4.82 -4.26
N ALA A 369 -26.75 -5.63 -4.06
CA ALA A 369 -25.83 -6.04 -5.11
C ALA A 369 -26.22 -7.42 -5.68
N THR A 370 -26.08 -7.64 -6.99
CA THR A 370 -26.18 -8.99 -7.58
C THR A 370 -24.80 -9.63 -7.65
N ALA A 371 -24.63 -10.77 -6.98
CA ALA A 371 -23.46 -11.63 -7.13
C ALA A 371 -23.68 -12.62 -8.29
N THR A 372 -22.61 -12.94 -9.03
CA THR A 372 -22.64 -13.93 -10.13
C THR A 372 -22.51 -15.36 -9.63
N PHE A 373 -21.84 -15.57 -8.48
CA PHE A 373 -21.86 -16.83 -7.72
C PHE A 373 -21.62 -16.56 -6.23
N CYS A 374 -22.11 -17.44 -5.36
CA CYS A 374 -21.82 -17.43 -3.92
C CYS A 374 -21.72 -18.88 -3.42
N ARG A 375 -20.52 -19.33 -3.05
CA ARG A 375 -20.25 -20.74 -2.72
C ARG A 375 -19.10 -20.92 -1.73
N PRO A 376 -19.04 -22.02 -0.96
CA PRO A 376 -17.87 -22.34 -0.15
C PRO A 376 -16.72 -22.80 -1.05
N ILE A 377 -15.48 -22.46 -0.67
CA ILE A 377 -14.25 -23.00 -1.27
C ILE A 377 -13.32 -23.51 -0.16
N LEU A 378 -12.70 -24.66 -0.37
CA LEU A 378 -11.68 -25.22 0.52
C LEU A 378 -10.29 -24.83 0.00
N LEU A 379 -9.49 -24.14 0.81
CA LEU A 379 -8.11 -23.77 0.48
C LEU A 379 -7.18 -24.26 1.61
N GLY A 380 -6.40 -25.30 1.32
CA GLY A 380 -5.67 -26.05 2.36
C GLY A 380 -6.66 -26.72 3.31
N SER A 381 -6.49 -26.50 4.61
CA SER A 381 -7.37 -27.03 5.68
C SER A 381 -8.52 -26.09 6.09
N LYS A 382 -8.67 -24.93 5.45
CA LYS A 382 -9.67 -23.91 5.82
C LYS A 382 -10.74 -23.74 4.74
N ARG A 383 -12.00 -23.59 5.16
CA ARG A 383 -13.10 -23.15 4.30
C ARG A 383 -13.18 -21.63 4.26
N TYR A 384 -13.50 -21.11 3.09
CA TYR A 384 -13.64 -19.69 2.78
C TYR A 384 -14.94 -19.47 1.99
N VAL A 385 -15.48 -18.25 2.02
CA VAL A 385 -16.60 -17.85 1.15
C VAL A 385 -16.04 -17.29 -0.16
N HIS A 386 -16.54 -17.79 -1.28
CA HIS A 386 -16.16 -17.38 -2.63
C HIS A 386 -17.33 -16.64 -3.30
N LEU A 387 -17.14 -15.35 -3.59
CA LEU A 387 -18.16 -14.45 -4.16
C LEU A 387 -17.73 -13.92 -5.52
N GLY A 388 -18.52 -14.16 -6.55
CA GLY A 388 -18.38 -13.48 -7.84
C GLY A 388 -19.23 -12.22 -7.86
N PHE A 389 -18.68 -11.11 -8.38
CA PHE A 389 -19.43 -9.89 -8.70
C PHE A 389 -19.03 -9.42 -10.09
N SER A 390 -19.96 -8.90 -10.87
CA SER A 390 -19.63 -8.21 -12.11
C SER A 390 -18.73 -7.01 -11.79
N GLY A 391 -17.55 -6.94 -12.40
CA GLY A 391 -16.64 -5.81 -12.20
C GLY A 391 -17.16 -4.50 -12.82
N THR A 392 -16.52 -3.40 -12.45
CA THR A 392 -16.73 -2.12 -13.13
C THR A 392 -16.04 -2.15 -14.50
N SER A 393 -16.33 -1.17 -15.36
CA SER A 393 -15.70 -1.06 -16.68
C SER A 393 -14.17 -0.97 -16.66
N ALA A 394 -13.55 -0.61 -15.51
CA ALA A 394 -12.10 -0.46 -15.33
C ALA A 394 -11.44 -1.51 -14.41
N PHE A 395 -12.22 -2.25 -13.60
CA PHE A 395 -11.70 -3.23 -12.64
C PHE A 395 -12.56 -4.48 -12.56
N GLN A 396 -11.95 -5.65 -12.77
CA GLN A 396 -12.60 -6.96 -12.65
C GLN A 396 -12.14 -7.67 -11.37
N PRO A 397 -13.03 -7.98 -10.42
CA PRO A 397 -12.63 -8.49 -9.12
C PRO A 397 -12.06 -9.90 -9.23
N HIS A 398 -10.77 -10.05 -8.92
CA HIS A 398 -10.08 -11.32 -8.78
C HIS A 398 -9.32 -11.37 -7.45
N CYS A 399 -9.10 -12.58 -6.92
CA CYS A 399 -8.35 -12.81 -5.70
C CYS A 399 -7.07 -13.59 -5.99
N VAL A 400 -5.91 -13.07 -5.54
CA VAL A 400 -4.63 -13.80 -5.65
C VAL A 400 -4.42 -14.74 -4.45
N ILE A 401 -4.42 -16.04 -4.73
CA ILE A 401 -4.19 -17.09 -3.75
C ILE A 401 -2.71 -17.40 -3.70
N LEU A 402 -2.03 -17.00 -2.63
CA LEU A 402 -0.59 -17.20 -2.45
C LEU A 402 -0.34 -18.37 -1.50
N CYS A 403 0.24 -19.44 -2.05
CA CYS A 403 0.54 -20.67 -1.31
C CYS A 403 2.01 -20.70 -0.82
N GLY A 404 2.23 -21.40 0.30
CA GLY A 404 3.56 -21.73 0.78
C GLY A 404 3.54 -22.88 1.81
N PRO A 405 4.59 -23.70 1.87
CA PRO A 405 4.61 -24.90 2.71
C PRO A 405 4.61 -24.58 4.21
N VAL A 406 5.14 -23.41 4.59
CA VAL A 406 5.17 -22.91 5.97
C VAL A 406 4.82 -21.43 6.00
N HIS A 407 4.19 -20.96 7.09
CA HIS A 407 3.69 -19.60 7.24
C HIS A 407 4.72 -18.52 6.90
N GLY A 408 5.97 -18.64 7.37
CA GLY A 408 7.03 -17.67 7.08
C GLY A 408 7.29 -17.44 5.58
N VAL A 409 7.17 -18.51 4.76
CA VAL A 409 7.33 -18.46 3.30
C VAL A 409 6.09 -17.86 2.63
N THR A 410 4.88 -18.27 3.03
CA THR A 410 3.63 -17.69 2.51
C THR A 410 3.60 -16.19 2.73
N GLU A 411 3.90 -15.73 3.95
CA GLU A 411 4.01 -14.31 4.30
C GLU A 411 5.09 -13.56 3.52
N GLN A 412 6.20 -14.24 3.17
CA GLN A 412 7.25 -13.65 2.35
C GLN A 412 6.76 -13.40 0.92
N HIS A 413 5.92 -14.28 0.37
CA HIS A 413 5.27 -14.06 -0.93
C HIS A 413 4.23 -12.92 -0.86
N VAL A 414 3.40 -12.88 0.19
CA VAL A 414 2.42 -11.78 0.41
C VAL A 414 3.13 -10.42 0.52
N SER A 415 4.18 -10.32 1.35
CA SER A 415 4.99 -9.10 1.50
C SER A 415 5.62 -8.65 0.17
N ALA A 416 6.15 -9.61 -0.59
CA ALA A 416 6.76 -9.35 -1.89
C ALA A 416 5.74 -8.87 -2.93
N PHE A 417 4.57 -9.51 -3.06
CA PHE A 417 3.53 -9.06 -4.00
C PHE A 417 3.03 -7.65 -3.64
N ARG A 418 2.72 -7.39 -2.37
CA ARG A 418 2.26 -6.07 -1.92
C ARG A 418 3.28 -4.97 -2.25
N GLY A 419 4.55 -5.21 -1.92
CA GLY A 419 5.62 -4.25 -2.18
C GLY A 419 5.95 -4.09 -3.66
N ALA A 420 5.74 -5.13 -4.49
CA ALA A 420 5.89 -5.04 -5.94
C ALA A 420 4.84 -4.10 -6.55
N PHE A 421 3.56 -4.28 -6.21
CA PHE A 421 2.50 -3.36 -6.63
C PHE A 421 2.72 -1.93 -6.10
N LYS A 422 3.23 -1.77 -4.88
CA LYS A 422 3.59 -0.45 -4.33
C LYS A 422 4.73 0.23 -5.11
N MET A 423 5.72 -0.53 -5.54
CA MET A 423 6.83 -0.04 -6.36
C MET A 423 6.38 0.31 -7.78
N LEU A 424 5.49 -0.49 -8.39
CA LEU A 424 4.85 -0.17 -9.67
C LEU A 424 4.03 1.12 -9.61
N GLN A 425 3.25 1.33 -8.54
CA GLN A 425 2.49 2.57 -8.29
C GLN A 425 3.39 3.81 -8.32
N LEU A 426 4.65 3.70 -7.86
CA LEU A 426 5.61 4.81 -7.88
C LEU A 426 6.23 5.10 -9.26
N LEU A 427 6.12 4.21 -10.25
CA LEU A 427 6.54 4.52 -11.62
C LEU A 427 5.68 5.62 -12.25
N PHE A 428 4.43 5.77 -11.81
CA PHE A 428 3.49 6.77 -12.34
C PHE A 428 3.64 8.16 -11.70
N LYS A 429 4.68 8.39 -10.88
CA LYS A 429 4.95 9.69 -10.24
C LYS A 429 6.07 10.47 -10.92
N THR A 430 5.94 11.80 -10.89
CA THR A 430 7.00 12.76 -11.25
C THR A 430 7.66 13.36 -9.99
N VAL A 431 8.79 14.05 -10.19
CA VAL A 431 9.37 14.97 -9.21
C VAL A 431 9.28 16.39 -9.77
N ASP A 432 8.39 17.21 -9.23
CA ASP A 432 8.26 18.63 -9.57
C ASP A 432 9.00 19.49 -8.53
N GLN A 433 9.64 20.59 -8.94
CA GLN A 433 10.39 21.50 -8.05
C GLN A 433 9.51 22.43 -7.20
N THR A 434 8.42 21.91 -6.64
CA THR A 434 7.45 22.70 -5.85
C THR A 434 6.89 21.98 -4.63
N ASP A 435 7.15 20.68 -4.44
CA ASP A 435 6.74 19.93 -3.24
C ASP A 435 7.78 20.02 -2.11
N GLY A 436 8.16 21.28 -1.80
CA GLY A 436 8.97 21.64 -0.64
C GLY A 436 8.19 21.43 0.66
N PHE A 437 8.08 20.18 1.09
CA PHE A 437 7.53 19.71 2.38
C PHE A 437 6.31 20.50 2.90
N LYS A 438 5.28 20.63 2.06
CA LYS A 438 3.95 20.98 2.56
C LYS A 438 3.45 19.86 3.45
N GLU A 439 3.58 20.05 4.76
CA GLU A 439 2.69 19.38 5.69
C GLU A 439 1.26 19.63 5.22
N LYS A 440 0.52 18.56 4.90
CA LYS A 440 -0.94 18.66 4.93
C LYS A 440 -1.32 18.94 6.37
N THR A 441 -1.63 20.21 6.67
CA THR A 441 -2.14 20.63 7.97
C THR A 441 -3.61 20.20 8.16
N GLU A 442 -3.86 18.89 7.98
CA GLU A 442 -4.97 18.23 8.65
C GLU A 442 -4.71 18.37 10.15
N ARG A 443 -5.58 19.10 10.84
CA ARG A 443 -5.39 19.45 12.25
C ARG A 443 -5.27 18.16 13.09
N PRO A 444 -4.19 17.96 13.86
CA PRO A 444 -4.01 16.76 14.68
C PRO A 444 -4.86 16.83 15.97
N ASN A 445 -6.18 16.87 15.82
CA ASN A 445 -7.10 16.70 16.94
C ASN A 445 -7.26 15.20 17.24
N LYS A 446 -6.92 14.82 18.48
CA LYS A 446 -6.96 13.45 19.03
C LYS A 446 -5.86 12.50 18.56
N PHE A 447 -4.62 12.80 18.96
CA PHE A 447 -3.67 11.75 19.37
C PHE A 447 -3.02 12.02 20.74
N SER A 448 -3.86 12.49 21.66
CA SER A 448 -3.58 12.57 23.10
C SER A 448 -4.82 12.10 23.85
N ASP A 449 -4.83 10.83 24.25
CA ASP A 449 -5.48 10.26 25.45
C ASP A 449 -5.68 8.74 25.27
N ALA A 450 -4.66 7.99 25.68
CA ALA A 450 -4.69 6.53 25.74
C ALA A 450 -3.83 6.01 26.92
N LEU A 451 -3.81 6.72 28.06
CA LEU A 451 -3.21 6.24 29.32
C LEU A 451 -3.61 7.10 30.55
N ARG A 452 -4.87 6.98 31.00
CA ARG A 452 -5.29 7.23 32.39
C ARG A 452 -6.65 6.59 32.66
N CYS A 453 -6.79 6.00 33.85
CA CYS A 453 -8.02 5.39 34.34
C CYS A 453 -8.90 6.42 35.06
N SER A 454 -10.06 5.96 35.55
CA SER A 454 -11.14 6.73 36.15
C SER A 454 -10.82 7.41 37.48
N SER A 455 -11.52 8.52 37.74
CA SER A 455 -11.83 9.03 39.09
C SER A 455 -13.10 9.90 39.00
N HIS A 456 -14.14 9.58 39.77
CA HIS A 456 -15.41 10.33 39.77
C HIS A 456 -15.36 11.56 40.70
N SER A 457 -16.14 12.63 40.40
CA SER A 457 -16.97 13.34 41.40
C SER A 457 -17.81 14.50 40.81
N THR A 458 -19.12 14.45 41.03
CA THR A 458 -20.10 15.55 41.31
C THR A 458 -20.10 16.88 40.52
N THR A 459 -21.20 17.11 39.78
CA THR A 459 -22.26 18.16 39.96
C THR A 459 -21.99 19.45 40.79
N PRO A 460 -22.70 20.59 40.55
CA PRO A 460 -24.09 20.67 40.05
C PRO A 460 -24.41 21.73 38.95
N GLN A 461 -25.69 21.74 38.56
CA GLN A 461 -26.34 22.63 37.58
C GLN A 461 -26.47 24.09 38.06
N LYS A 462 -26.84 24.99 37.15
CA LYS A 462 -27.71 26.14 37.50
C LYS A 462 -28.72 26.42 36.39
N LEU A 463 -29.99 26.60 36.76
CA LEU A 463 -31.11 26.82 35.84
C LEU A 463 -31.14 28.25 35.29
N LYS A 464 -31.86 28.43 34.18
CA LYS A 464 -32.86 29.51 34.04
C LYS A 464 -34.03 29.08 33.15
N MET A 465 -35.17 29.72 33.37
CA MET A 465 -36.47 29.51 32.72
C MET A 465 -36.97 30.87 32.18
N GLU A 466 -38.25 31.00 31.81
CA GLU A 466 -38.95 32.22 31.31
C GLU A 466 -38.70 32.56 29.82
N ASP A 467 -39.69 32.96 29.01
CA ASP A 467 -41.16 32.72 29.13
C ASP A 467 -41.90 32.86 27.76
N VAL A 468 -43.22 32.65 27.77
CA VAL A 468 -44.17 32.53 26.64
C VAL A 468 -44.52 33.87 25.95
N THR A 469 -44.80 33.82 24.64
CA THR A 469 -45.83 34.67 24.00
C THR A 469 -46.64 33.89 22.96
N HIS A 470 -47.94 34.22 22.84
CA HIS A 470 -48.91 33.55 21.95
C HIS A 470 -48.96 34.12 20.53
N ARG A 471 -49.44 33.30 19.58
CA ARG A 471 -50.52 33.75 18.67
C ARG A 471 -51.43 32.59 18.23
N SER A 472 -52.72 32.88 18.05
CA SER A 472 -53.75 31.96 17.57
C SER A 472 -54.05 32.17 16.09
N ASP A 473 -54.62 31.16 15.41
CA ASP A 473 -56.05 31.26 15.04
C ASP A 473 -56.69 29.97 14.45
N LYS A 474 -57.82 29.61 15.07
CA LYS A 474 -59.12 29.20 14.50
C LYS A 474 -59.28 27.98 13.57
N THR A 475 -60.25 27.17 13.99
CA THR A 475 -60.96 26.09 13.30
C THR A 475 -61.96 26.56 12.24
N THR A 476 -62.28 25.69 11.28
CA THR A 476 -63.65 25.51 10.74
C THR A 476 -63.86 24.05 10.28
N ASP A 477 -65.10 23.68 9.95
CA ASP A 477 -65.62 22.30 9.96
C ASP A 477 -66.41 21.97 8.65
N GLN A 478 -67.00 20.77 8.57
CA GLN A 478 -68.15 20.34 7.72
C GLN A 478 -67.96 19.87 6.25
N GLN A 479 -68.04 18.54 6.10
CA GLN A 479 -69.15 17.77 5.45
C GLN A 479 -69.41 17.68 3.91
N LEU A 480 -69.71 16.42 3.52
CA LEU A 480 -70.74 15.90 2.56
C LEU A 480 -70.55 15.93 1.02
N ASN A 481 -70.43 14.71 0.45
CA ASN A 481 -71.24 14.07 -0.63
C ASN A 481 -70.41 12.92 -1.26
N VAL A 482 -70.82 11.65 -1.39
CA VAL A 482 -72.07 10.99 -1.80
C VAL A 482 -72.34 11.03 -3.32
N ILE A 483 -71.81 10.01 -4.04
CA ILE A 483 -72.39 9.46 -5.28
C ILE A 483 -72.38 7.92 -5.16
N ARG A 484 -73.33 7.25 -5.80
CA ARG A 484 -73.73 5.85 -5.55
C ARG A 484 -74.05 5.14 -6.88
N SER A 485 -73.33 4.08 -7.22
CA SER A 485 -73.74 3.11 -8.26
C SER A 485 -73.14 1.71 -7.99
N LYS A 486 -73.50 0.73 -8.82
CA LYS A 486 -74.09 -0.51 -8.31
C LYS A 486 -73.93 -1.71 -9.25
N ARG A 487 -73.34 -2.81 -8.76
CA ARG A 487 -73.56 -4.23 -9.14
C ARG A 487 -72.70 -5.10 -8.19
N GLU A 488 -73.23 -5.97 -7.35
CA GLU A 488 -74.10 -7.14 -7.60
C GLU A 488 -73.41 -8.23 -8.43
N SER A 489 -73.37 -9.53 -8.10
CA SER A 489 -73.36 -10.33 -6.83
C SER A 489 -73.93 -11.71 -7.12
N GLN A 490 -73.16 -12.79 -6.92
CA GLN A 490 -73.57 -14.19 -6.64
C GLN A 490 -72.26 -15.00 -6.49
N LEU A 491 -71.97 -15.69 -5.38
CA LEU A 491 -72.62 -16.86 -4.74
C LEU A 491 -72.36 -18.18 -5.47
N THR A 492 -71.44 -19.00 -4.91
CA THR A 492 -71.74 -20.33 -4.35
C THR A 492 -70.53 -20.89 -3.55
N ASP A 493 -70.82 -21.67 -2.51
CA ASP A 493 -69.83 -22.48 -1.77
C ASP A 493 -69.59 -23.85 -2.42
N SER A 494 -68.48 -24.52 -2.08
CA SER A 494 -68.53 -25.87 -1.46
C SER A 494 -67.14 -26.46 -1.13
N ALA A 495 -67.13 -27.52 -0.31
CA ALA A 495 -66.00 -28.02 0.46
C ALA A 495 -65.14 -29.13 -0.20
N MET A 496 -63.94 -29.31 0.37
CA MET A 496 -63.17 -30.56 0.58
C MET A 496 -63.24 -31.74 -0.43
N GLY A 497 -62.07 -32.25 -0.84
CA GLY A 497 -61.95 -33.56 -1.49
C GLY A 497 -60.50 -34.10 -1.57
N THR A 498 -60.24 -35.18 -0.85
CA THR A 498 -58.98 -35.94 -0.70
C THR A 498 -58.39 -36.62 -1.95
N GLY A 499 -57.08 -36.88 -1.94
CA GLY A 499 -56.37 -37.88 -2.77
C GLY A 499 -55.72 -37.33 -4.05
N GLU A 500 -54.72 -37.97 -4.67
CA GLU A 500 -53.82 -39.06 -4.23
C GLU A 500 -52.64 -39.15 -5.23
N ASN A 501 -51.50 -39.76 -4.88
CA ASN A 501 -50.41 -40.02 -5.85
C ASN A 501 -50.72 -41.27 -6.69
N PRO A 502 -50.24 -41.32 -7.94
CA PRO A 502 -49.32 -42.42 -8.28
C PRO A 502 -48.09 -42.00 -9.13
N ALA A 503 -47.09 -42.87 -9.16
CA ALA A 503 -45.85 -42.73 -9.95
C ALA A 503 -45.89 -43.60 -11.24
N PHE A 504 -44.72 -43.82 -11.87
CA PHE A 504 -44.45 -44.42 -13.21
C PHE A 504 -44.61 -43.45 -14.41
N VAL A 505 -43.90 -43.59 -15.54
CA VAL A 505 -42.98 -44.63 -16.06
C VAL A 505 -41.66 -44.01 -16.60
N GLN A 506 -40.59 -44.80 -16.73
CA GLN A 506 -39.36 -44.47 -17.48
C GLN A 506 -39.55 -44.36 -19.02
N LYS A 507 -38.62 -43.62 -19.67
CA LYS A 507 -37.88 -43.99 -20.90
C LYS A 507 -36.70 -43.01 -21.06
N ASP A 508 -35.46 -43.43 -20.88
CA ASP A 508 -34.60 -44.10 -21.87
C ASP A 508 -34.18 -43.22 -23.06
N LEU A 509 -32.91 -42.79 -23.05
CA LEU A 509 -32.05 -43.01 -24.21
C LEU A 509 -30.58 -43.17 -23.80
N GLN A 510 -29.87 -44.07 -24.46
CA GLN A 510 -28.50 -44.47 -24.14
C GLN A 510 -27.46 -43.68 -24.95
N LYS A 511 -26.30 -43.38 -24.35
CA LYS A 511 -24.98 -43.65 -24.94
C LYS A 511 -23.86 -43.55 -23.90
N SER A 512 -22.81 -44.37 -24.06
CA SER A 512 -21.92 -44.76 -22.95
C SER A 512 -20.47 -45.07 -23.39
N LEU A 513 -19.46 -44.53 -22.68
CA LEU A 513 -18.04 -45.01 -22.62
C LEU A 513 -17.24 -44.91 -23.97
N ASN A 514 -15.91 -45.08 -24.12
CA ASN A 514 -14.65 -45.08 -23.32
C ASN A 514 -13.45 -45.05 -24.34
N LEU A 515 -12.14 -44.85 -24.06
CA LEU A 515 -11.29 -44.57 -22.88
C LEU A 515 -9.97 -43.83 -23.33
N ALA A 516 -9.16 -43.37 -22.36
CA ALA A 516 -7.67 -43.31 -22.33
C ALA A 516 -6.79 -42.96 -23.58
N VAL A 517 -6.04 -41.84 -23.47
CA VAL A 517 -4.56 -41.76 -23.22
C VAL A 517 -3.69 -42.91 -23.82
N PRO A 518 -2.64 -42.65 -24.66
CA PRO A 518 -1.34 -42.16 -24.15
C PRO A 518 -0.45 -41.27 -25.08
N ILE A 519 0.82 -41.11 -24.67
CA ILE A 519 1.88 -40.16 -25.11
C ILE A 519 2.86 -40.80 -26.12
N THR A 520 3.45 -40.03 -27.05
CA THR A 520 4.85 -40.22 -27.53
C THR A 520 5.44 -38.95 -28.19
N GLU A 521 6.76 -38.95 -28.42
CA GLU A 521 7.62 -37.83 -28.88
C GLU A 521 7.92 -37.89 -30.41
N ILE A 522 8.57 -36.86 -30.98
CA ILE A 522 9.80 -36.91 -31.84
C ILE A 522 10.05 -35.62 -32.68
N GLU A 523 11.32 -35.41 -33.01
CA GLU A 523 12.08 -34.22 -33.42
C GLU A 523 12.00 -33.71 -34.89
N ASN A 524 12.74 -32.61 -35.16
CA ASN A 524 13.53 -32.23 -36.38
C ASN A 524 12.85 -32.25 -37.78
N ASP A 525 12.85 -31.18 -38.59
CA ASP A 525 14.01 -30.53 -39.27
C ASP A 525 13.64 -29.10 -39.75
N LYS A 526 14.52 -28.09 -39.73
CA LYS A 526 15.50 -27.68 -40.78
C LYS A 526 14.99 -27.63 -42.24
N PHE A 527 14.97 -26.43 -42.84
CA PHE A 527 15.65 -26.17 -44.13
C PHE A 527 15.92 -24.67 -44.37
N SER A 528 16.95 -24.37 -45.16
CA SER A 528 17.35 -23.05 -45.70
C SER A 528 16.46 -22.59 -46.88
N GLY A 529 16.44 -21.33 -47.34
CA GLY A 529 17.14 -20.10 -46.92
C GLY A 529 17.28 -19.08 -48.08
N LEU A 530 18.03 -17.98 -47.85
CA LEU A 530 18.86 -17.24 -48.83
C LEU A 530 18.26 -16.69 -50.19
N THR A 531 18.01 -15.37 -50.28
CA THR A 531 18.69 -14.35 -51.18
C THR A 531 17.84 -13.19 -51.76
N ASN A 532 18.25 -11.97 -51.39
CA ASN A 532 18.52 -10.75 -52.20
C ASN A 532 17.79 -10.43 -53.54
N LYS A 533 17.07 -9.30 -53.57
CA LYS A 533 17.26 -8.08 -54.44
C LYS A 533 16.02 -7.15 -54.26
N MET A 534 16.05 -5.81 -54.09
CA MET A 534 17.00 -4.70 -54.35
C MET A 534 16.85 -3.98 -55.71
N ALA A 535 15.88 -3.06 -55.78
CA ALA A 535 15.76 -1.87 -56.65
C ALA A 535 14.58 -0.99 -56.14
N GLY A 536 14.49 0.34 -56.35
CA GLY A 536 15.49 1.29 -56.84
C GLY A 536 14.92 2.59 -57.45
N ASN A 537 14.62 3.61 -56.62
CA ASN A 537 14.33 5.03 -56.99
C ASN A 537 13.03 5.27 -57.82
N THR A 538 12.46 6.47 -58.01
CA THR A 538 12.99 7.86 -58.10
C THR A 538 11.97 8.94 -57.65
N SER A 539 12.39 10.20 -57.57
CA SER A 539 11.64 11.44 -57.20
C SER A 539 10.63 11.91 -58.28
N THR A 540 9.84 13.02 -58.20
CA THR A 540 10.13 14.41 -57.78
C THR A 540 8.86 15.25 -57.45
N GLU A 541 9.08 16.45 -56.87
CA GLU A 541 8.23 17.55 -56.36
C GLU A 541 6.91 17.96 -57.06
N LEU A 542 6.02 18.67 -56.33
CA LEU A 542 5.35 19.91 -56.78
C LEU A 542 4.62 20.70 -55.66
N VAL A 543 4.70 22.05 -55.70
CA VAL A 543 4.16 23.12 -54.80
C VAL A 543 4.02 24.38 -55.69
N PRO A 544 3.00 25.31 -55.63
CA PRO A 544 2.50 26.05 -54.45
C PRO A 544 1.00 26.48 -54.42
N GLY A 545 0.59 27.25 -53.39
CA GLY A 545 -0.68 28.01 -53.35
C GLY A 545 -0.82 28.85 -52.06
N HIS A 546 -1.33 30.10 -52.13
CA HIS A 546 -1.29 31.08 -51.03
C HIS A 546 -2.49 32.07 -51.06
N LEU A 547 -3.16 32.30 -49.92
CA LEU A 547 -3.93 33.50 -49.44
C LEU A 547 -4.80 33.04 -48.22
N SER A 548 -4.72 33.61 -47.02
CA SER A 548 -5.40 34.82 -46.49
C SER A 548 -6.92 34.62 -46.22
N THR A 549 -7.60 35.27 -45.23
CA THR A 549 -7.33 36.51 -44.48
C THR A 549 -8.24 36.59 -43.21
N ILE A 550 -7.78 37.22 -42.11
CA ILE A 550 -8.57 38.05 -41.14
C ILE A 550 -9.73 37.38 -40.32
N LYS A 551 -10.17 37.81 -39.11
CA LYS A 551 -9.60 38.43 -37.87
C LYS A 551 -10.76 39.06 -37.06
N ASP A 552 -10.92 38.70 -35.78
CA ASP A 552 -11.24 39.61 -34.66
C ASP A 552 -11.09 38.84 -33.31
N ARG A 553 -10.60 39.35 -32.15
CA ARG A 553 -10.74 40.64 -31.41
C ARG A 553 -12.02 40.61 -30.55
N TRP A 554 -12.13 41.16 -29.33
CA TRP A 554 -11.38 42.17 -28.55
C TRP A 554 -11.02 41.55 -27.17
N LYS A 555 -9.88 41.81 -26.50
CA LYS A 555 -9.23 43.05 -26.04
C LYS A 555 -10.00 43.77 -24.93
N ASP A 556 -9.39 43.84 -23.74
CA ASP A 556 -9.44 45.05 -22.91
C ASP A 556 -8.06 45.28 -22.25
N SER A 557 -7.79 46.49 -21.74
CA SER A 557 -6.41 46.95 -21.54
C SER A 557 -6.24 48.16 -20.60
N SER A 558 -5.14 48.19 -19.85
CA SER A 558 -4.56 49.42 -19.31
C SER A 558 -3.03 49.33 -19.25
N GLU A 559 -2.36 50.46 -19.48
CA GLU A 559 -0.90 50.59 -19.60
C GLU A 559 -0.33 51.33 -18.37
N LEU A 560 0.94 51.09 -18.05
CA LEU A 560 1.83 52.08 -17.44
C LEU A 560 3.28 51.73 -17.80
N VAL A 561 4.10 52.75 -18.04
CA VAL A 561 5.44 52.65 -18.65
C VAL A 561 6.40 53.63 -17.92
N PRO A 562 7.70 53.62 -18.24
CA PRO A 562 8.74 52.83 -17.58
C PRO A 562 9.49 53.61 -16.48
N PHE A 563 10.45 52.96 -15.83
CA PHE A 563 11.69 53.62 -15.43
C PHE A 563 12.88 52.77 -15.86
N GLU A 564 13.80 53.39 -16.60
CA GLU A 564 15.08 52.78 -17.00
C GLU A 564 16.16 53.20 -16.00
N ASP A 565 17.11 52.30 -15.73
CA ASP A 565 18.52 52.70 -15.69
C ASP A 565 19.40 51.46 -16.00
N GLU A 566 20.35 51.59 -16.92
CA GLU A 566 21.25 50.51 -17.30
C GLU A 566 22.48 50.46 -16.39
N ASN A 567 22.96 49.26 -16.04
CA ASN A 567 24.22 48.79 -16.65
C ASN A 567 24.55 47.31 -16.42
N SER A 568 24.45 46.55 -17.52
CA SER A 568 25.37 45.49 -17.95
C SER A 568 26.28 44.79 -16.92
N TYR A 569 25.92 43.56 -16.55
CA TYR A 569 26.79 42.41 -16.85
C TYR A 569 25.94 41.22 -17.31
N LYS A 570 26.03 40.89 -18.62
CA LYS A 570 25.22 39.83 -19.24
C LYS A 570 25.69 38.44 -18.77
N SER A 571 24.90 37.80 -17.91
CA SER A 571 24.96 36.34 -17.71
C SER A 571 23.90 35.65 -18.58
N SER A 572 24.23 34.48 -19.12
CA SER A 572 23.33 33.73 -20.01
C SER A 572 22.27 32.99 -19.20
N VAL A 573 21.14 33.65 -18.91
CA VAL A 573 19.96 33.01 -18.35
C VAL A 573 19.33 32.10 -19.41
N GLN A 574 19.73 30.83 -19.41
CA GLN A 574 18.95 29.76 -20.01
C GLN A 574 17.82 29.39 -19.04
N ASN A 575 16.63 29.13 -19.55
CA ASN A 575 15.44 28.86 -18.73
C ASN A 575 15.57 27.52 -17.99
N TYR A 576 15.62 27.55 -16.66
CA TYR A 576 15.71 26.37 -15.81
C TYR A 576 14.33 25.74 -15.48
N SER A 577 13.47 25.60 -16.49
CA SER A 577 12.06 25.20 -16.30
C SER A 577 11.82 23.69 -16.21
N ASP A 578 12.66 22.87 -16.86
CA ASP A 578 12.30 21.48 -17.24
C ASP A 578 13.05 20.39 -16.45
N LEU A 579 13.43 20.66 -15.19
CA LEU A 579 14.20 19.73 -14.35
C LEU A 579 13.30 18.86 -13.45
N PHE A 580 12.61 17.89 -14.06
CA PHE A 580 11.77 16.90 -13.39
C PHE A 580 12.20 15.45 -13.70
N ILE A 581 11.95 14.52 -12.78
CA ILE A 581 12.01 13.08 -13.10
C ILE A 581 10.69 12.70 -13.76
N GLN A 582 10.73 12.26 -15.02
CA GLN A 582 9.53 11.87 -15.75
C GLN A 582 8.96 10.54 -15.23
N ALA A 583 7.63 10.43 -15.16
CA ALA A 583 6.95 9.16 -14.89
C ALA A 583 7.41 8.08 -15.90
N GLY A 584 7.62 6.86 -15.41
CA GLY A 584 8.15 5.74 -16.18
C GLY A 584 9.68 5.68 -16.26
N SER A 585 10.42 6.61 -15.64
CA SER A 585 11.90 6.59 -15.62
C SER A 585 12.44 5.33 -14.91
N VAL A 586 13.12 4.47 -15.66
CA VAL A 586 13.73 3.22 -15.19
C VAL A 586 15.19 3.07 -15.64
N LEU A 587 15.98 2.30 -14.89
CA LEU A 587 17.36 1.97 -15.20
C LEU A 587 17.60 0.44 -15.15
N PRO A 588 18.61 -0.10 -15.86
CA PRO A 588 19.02 -1.49 -15.71
C PRO A 588 19.51 -1.79 -14.29
N VAL A 589 19.06 -2.91 -13.71
CA VAL A 589 19.49 -3.34 -12.36
C VAL A 589 20.98 -3.69 -12.28
N GLY A 590 21.49 -3.78 -11.04
CA GLY A 590 22.88 -4.18 -10.77
C GLY A 590 23.77 -3.06 -10.21
N GLY A 591 23.19 -2.01 -9.62
CA GLY A 591 23.93 -0.89 -9.03
C GLY A 591 24.26 0.25 -10.01
N ASN A 592 23.63 0.28 -11.18
CA ASN A 592 23.89 1.30 -12.21
C ASN A 592 23.50 2.71 -11.75
N PHE A 593 22.39 2.86 -11.01
CA PHE A 593 22.01 4.16 -10.44
C PHE A 593 23.10 4.69 -9.48
N GLU A 594 23.61 3.84 -8.60
CA GLU A 594 24.62 4.18 -7.61
C GLU A 594 25.97 4.51 -8.27
N ILE A 595 26.38 3.78 -9.31
CA ILE A 595 27.60 4.06 -10.09
C ILE A 595 27.47 5.35 -10.91
N LEU A 596 26.31 5.58 -11.55
CA LEU A 596 26.01 6.83 -12.26
C LEU A 596 26.08 8.04 -11.33
N LEU A 597 25.42 7.95 -10.17
CA LEU A 597 25.38 9.03 -9.19
C LEU A 597 26.78 9.29 -8.61
N HIS A 598 27.56 8.25 -8.29
CA HIS A 598 28.97 8.40 -7.93
C HIS A 598 29.76 9.14 -9.03
N TYR A 599 29.69 8.70 -10.29
CA TYR A 599 30.45 9.30 -11.39
C TYR A 599 30.13 10.80 -11.59
N TYR A 600 28.85 11.16 -11.60
CA TYR A 600 28.45 12.56 -11.80
C TYR A 600 28.71 13.43 -10.58
N LEU A 601 28.54 12.93 -9.35
CA LEU A 601 28.97 13.64 -8.13
C LEU A 601 30.49 13.86 -8.10
N CYS A 602 31.28 12.85 -8.45
CA CYS A 602 32.74 12.97 -8.56
C CYS A 602 33.21 13.84 -9.74
N ASN A 603 32.33 14.24 -10.66
CA ASN A 603 32.62 15.28 -11.66
C ASN A 603 32.16 16.67 -11.18
N TYR A 604 31.02 16.76 -10.49
CA TYR A 604 30.58 17.97 -9.80
C TYR A 604 31.60 18.46 -8.76
N THR A 605 32.18 17.58 -7.93
CA THR A 605 33.15 17.96 -6.88
C THR A 605 34.44 18.59 -7.44
N LYS A 606 34.83 18.24 -8.67
CA LYS A 606 35.97 18.85 -9.38
C LYS A 606 35.69 20.27 -9.86
N GLN A 607 34.42 20.62 -10.06
CA GLN A 607 33.95 21.92 -10.58
C GLN A 607 33.40 22.82 -9.45
N CYS A 608 32.98 22.24 -8.33
CA CYS A 608 32.37 22.93 -7.21
C CYS A 608 33.40 23.77 -6.42
N GLN A 609 33.19 25.08 -6.36
CA GLN A 609 34.01 26.01 -5.58
C GLN A 609 33.69 25.98 -4.07
N GLN A 610 32.52 25.46 -3.67
CA GLN A 610 32.12 25.40 -2.27
C GLN A 610 32.76 24.21 -1.55
N SER A 611 33.72 24.48 -0.66
CA SER A 611 34.49 23.46 0.06
C SER A 611 33.62 22.49 0.87
N LYS A 612 32.64 23.00 1.63
CA LYS A 612 31.76 22.18 2.49
C LYS A 612 30.88 21.23 1.67
N ILE A 613 30.20 21.74 0.64
CA ILE A 613 29.37 20.89 -0.24
C ILE A 613 30.25 19.90 -1.02
N SER A 614 31.42 20.29 -1.53
CA SER A 614 32.30 19.36 -2.25
C SER A 614 32.77 18.18 -1.37
N ILE A 615 33.06 18.42 -0.08
CA ILE A 615 33.35 17.35 0.89
C ILE A 615 32.14 16.42 1.08
N ILE A 616 30.94 16.97 1.30
CA ILE A 616 29.71 16.17 1.49
C ILE A 616 29.36 15.35 0.23
N SER A 617 29.41 15.96 -0.96
CA SER A 617 29.20 15.28 -2.24
C SER A 617 30.18 14.12 -2.44
N THR A 618 31.44 14.27 -2.02
CA THR A 618 32.44 13.20 -2.10
C THR A 618 32.07 12.04 -1.16
N ILE A 619 31.75 12.34 0.11
CA ILE A 619 31.37 11.31 1.10
C ILE A 619 30.10 10.56 0.69
N ILE A 620 29.13 11.26 0.09
CA ILE A 620 27.92 10.65 -0.46
C ILE A 620 28.25 9.76 -1.67
N ALA A 621 29.09 10.24 -2.59
CA ALA A 621 29.53 9.47 -3.75
C ALA A 621 30.22 8.17 -3.33
N ASP A 622 31.18 8.23 -2.39
CA ASP A 622 31.88 7.06 -1.88
C ASP A 622 30.91 6.08 -1.19
N ALA A 623 30.01 6.59 -0.33
CA ALA A 623 29.05 5.78 0.40
C ALA A 623 28.03 5.04 -0.50
N LEU A 624 27.71 5.57 -1.68
CA LEU A 624 26.84 4.91 -2.66
C LEU A 624 27.44 3.61 -3.22
N LEU A 625 28.78 3.51 -3.34
CA LEU A 625 29.44 2.32 -3.89
C LEU A 625 29.33 1.07 -2.98
N SER A 626 29.00 1.25 -1.69
CA SER A 626 28.73 0.14 -0.77
C SER A 626 27.62 -0.81 -1.27
N ILE A 627 26.68 -0.31 -2.09
CA ILE A 627 25.58 -1.10 -2.66
C ILE A 627 26.07 -2.06 -3.76
N PRO A 628 26.68 -1.61 -4.88
CA PRO A 628 27.23 -2.52 -5.87
C PRO A 628 28.35 -3.41 -5.31
N GLU A 629 29.20 -2.92 -4.40
CA GLU A 629 30.22 -3.75 -3.74
C GLU A 629 29.63 -5.02 -3.11
N ILE A 630 28.52 -4.88 -2.37
CA ILE A 630 27.83 -6.02 -1.74
C ILE A 630 27.14 -6.91 -2.79
N LEU A 631 26.56 -6.33 -3.85
CA LEU A 631 25.88 -7.10 -4.92
C LEU A 631 26.84 -8.05 -5.66
N TYR A 632 28.07 -7.61 -5.97
CA TYR A 632 29.07 -8.43 -6.68
C TYR A 632 30.00 -9.23 -5.74
N ARG A 633 29.91 -9.05 -4.42
CA ARG A 633 30.75 -9.73 -3.40
C ARG A 633 30.75 -11.26 -3.44
N THR A 634 29.76 -11.86 -4.11
CA THR A 634 29.58 -13.31 -4.25
C THR A 634 30.15 -13.87 -5.56
N GLU A 635 30.82 -13.06 -6.38
CA GLU A 635 31.49 -13.52 -7.59
C GLU A 635 32.88 -14.09 -7.31
N LYS A 636 33.23 -15.18 -7.99
CA LYS A 636 34.57 -15.79 -7.91
C LYS A 636 35.57 -14.95 -8.71
N GLY A 637 36.01 -13.83 -8.13
CA GLY A 637 36.99 -12.92 -8.72
C GLY A 637 36.76 -11.46 -8.32
N SER A 638 37.47 -10.53 -8.96
CA SER A 638 37.36 -9.08 -8.77
C SER A 638 36.12 -8.50 -9.49
N GLY A 639 34.93 -9.06 -9.24
CA GLY A 639 33.68 -8.73 -9.93
C GLY A 639 33.35 -7.23 -9.93
N PHE A 640 33.23 -6.61 -8.75
CA PHE A 640 32.94 -5.17 -8.66
C PHE A 640 34.03 -4.29 -9.29
N PRO A 641 35.34 -4.41 -8.95
CA PRO A 641 36.37 -3.57 -9.57
C PRO A 641 36.41 -3.66 -11.10
N LYS A 642 36.20 -4.85 -11.68
CA LYS A 642 36.10 -5.02 -13.13
C LYS A 642 34.87 -4.31 -13.69
N PHE A 643 33.68 -4.62 -13.16
CA PHE A 643 32.42 -4.01 -13.62
C PHE A 643 32.42 -2.48 -13.48
N TYR A 644 32.98 -1.97 -12.40
CA TYR A 644 33.12 -0.53 -12.16
C TYR A 644 34.05 0.14 -13.18
N LEU A 645 35.21 -0.47 -13.48
CA LEU A 645 36.12 0.05 -14.52
C LEU A 645 35.48 0.02 -15.92
N GLU A 646 34.72 -1.04 -16.25
CA GLU A 646 33.97 -1.13 -17.50
C GLU A 646 32.89 -0.04 -17.59
N ALA A 647 32.11 0.18 -16.52
CA ALA A 647 31.10 1.23 -16.45
C ALA A 647 31.69 2.65 -16.54
N ILE A 648 32.77 2.94 -15.80
CA ILE A 648 33.44 4.24 -15.85
C ILE A 648 34.12 4.48 -17.22
N SER A 649 34.62 3.43 -17.87
CA SER A 649 35.13 3.52 -19.25
C SER A 649 34.01 3.88 -20.23
N ALA A 650 32.87 3.17 -20.17
CA ALA A 650 31.69 3.47 -21.00
C ALA A 650 31.20 4.91 -20.80
N LEU A 651 31.08 5.37 -19.54
CA LEU A 651 30.63 6.73 -19.20
C LEU A 651 31.59 7.84 -19.64
N ARG A 652 32.90 7.57 -19.76
CA ARG A 652 33.87 8.52 -20.35
C ARG A 652 33.76 8.59 -21.87
N ASN A 653 33.36 7.49 -22.50
CA ASN A 653 33.24 7.36 -23.96
C ASN A 653 31.81 7.65 -24.47
N ASN A 654 30.89 8.10 -23.60
CA ASN A 654 29.45 8.26 -23.88
C ASN A 654 28.78 6.99 -24.44
N GLN A 655 29.26 5.81 -24.04
CA GLN A 655 28.70 4.52 -24.40
C GLN A 655 27.64 4.06 -23.38
N PRO A 656 26.64 3.26 -23.80
CA PRO A 656 25.65 2.71 -22.87
C PRO A 656 26.33 1.82 -21.82
N LEU A 657 25.82 1.88 -20.59
CA LEU A 657 26.36 1.09 -19.48
C LEU A 657 26.32 -0.42 -19.76
N PRO A 658 27.34 -1.18 -19.30
CA PRO A 658 27.30 -2.63 -19.32
C PRO A 658 26.06 -3.15 -18.58
N ARG A 659 25.37 -4.14 -19.17
CA ARG A 659 24.13 -4.73 -18.65
C ARG A 659 24.40 -6.16 -18.14
N PRO A 660 24.89 -6.34 -16.90
CA PRO A 660 25.28 -7.65 -16.37
C PRO A 660 24.08 -8.52 -15.97
N GLN A 661 22.89 -7.94 -15.87
CA GLN A 661 21.67 -8.58 -15.41
C GLN A 661 20.48 -8.12 -16.27
N LYS A 662 19.51 -9.00 -16.50
CA LYS A 662 18.19 -8.63 -17.04
C LYS A 662 17.33 -8.09 -15.90
N GLY A 663 16.49 -7.11 -16.20
CA GLY A 663 15.60 -6.45 -15.23
C GLY A 663 15.81 -4.94 -15.17
N LEU A 664 14.77 -4.25 -14.70
CA LEU A 664 14.72 -2.78 -14.61
C LEU A 664 14.27 -2.35 -13.21
N GLU A 665 14.80 -1.22 -12.73
CA GLU A 665 14.46 -0.61 -11.44
C GLU A 665 13.97 0.83 -11.59
N SER A 666 13.02 1.23 -10.74
CA SER A 666 12.46 2.59 -10.71
C SER A 666 13.50 3.62 -10.26
N VAL A 667 13.77 4.60 -11.13
CA VAL A 667 14.62 5.76 -10.81
C VAL A 667 14.01 6.57 -9.66
N TYR A 668 12.68 6.75 -9.67
CA TYR A 668 11.96 7.49 -8.63
C TYR A 668 12.15 6.86 -7.25
N CYS A 669 12.08 5.53 -7.15
CA CYS A 669 12.34 4.82 -5.90
C CYS A 669 13.80 4.98 -5.43
N LYS A 670 14.78 4.99 -6.36
CA LYS A 670 16.19 5.22 -6.04
C LYS A 670 16.49 6.66 -5.62
N TYR A 671 15.87 7.65 -6.26
CA TYR A 671 15.92 9.06 -5.82
C TYR A 671 15.34 9.23 -4.41
N LEU A 672 14.13 8.72 -4.16
CA LEU A 672 13.51 8.76 -2.83
C LEU A 672 14.35 8.02 -1.77
N LEU A 673 15.06 6.95 -2.13
CA LEU A 673 15.96 6.24 -1.22
C LEU A 673 17.10 7.16 -0.75
N VAL A 674 17.76 7.87 -1.67
CA VAL A 674 18.84 8.80 -1.32
C VAL A 674 18.31 9.92 -0.42
N VAL A 675 17.20 10.57 -0.81
CA VAL A 675 16.54 11.62 -0.01
C VAL A 675 16.16 11.11 1.39
N SER A 676 15.58 9.91 1.49
CA SER A 676 15.15 9.33 2.77
C SER A 676 16.34 9.05 3.70
N VAL A 677 17.47 8.59 3.17
CA VAL A 677 18.70 8.36 3.96
C VAL A 677 19.34 9.68 4.38
N LEU A 678 19.45 10.67 3.49
CA LEU A 678 19.96 12.01 3.83
C LEU A 678 19.13 12.65 4.96
N HIS A 679 17.80 12.61 4.84
CA HIS A 679 16.89 13.13 5.87
C HIS A 679 17.02 12.39 7.22
N CYS A 680 17.25 11.07 7.19
CA CYS A 680 17.52 10.27 8.40
C CYS A 680 18.84 10.68 9.07
N VAL A 681 19.93 10.82 8.29
CA VAL A 681 21.24 11.28 8.80
C VAL A 681 21.14 12.69 9.36
N THR A 682 20.52 13.64 8.66
CA THR A 682 20.32 15.02 9.13
C THR A 682 19.58 15.04 10.47
N LYS A 683 18.50 14.25 10.62
CA LYS A 683 17.77 14.12 11.89
C LYS A 683 18.65 13.55 13.01
N LEU A 684 19.35 12.44 12.77
CA LEU A 684 20.23 11.79 13.77
C LEU A 684 21.40 12.69 14.18
N LEU A 685 22.03 13.39 13.22
CA LEU A 685 23.12 14.33 13.50
C LEU A 685 22.65 15.59 14.26
N SER A 686 21.37 15.96 14.17
CA SER A 686 20.79 17.10 14.89
C SER A 686 20.39 16.81 16.35
N VAL A 687 20.39 15.54 16.79
CA VAL A 687 20.12 15.16 18.19
C VAL A 687 21.38 15.32 19.04
N ASP A 688 21.47 16.39 19.82
CA ASP A 688 22.66 16.63 20.68
C ASP A 688 22.77 15.63 21.85
N SER A 689 21.66 15.30 22.51
CA SER A 689 21.62 14.48 23.73
C SER A 689 20.43 13.51 23.76
N ILE A 690 20.57 12.39 24.48
CA ILE A 690 19.49 11.41 24.73
C ILE A 690 19.25 11.33 26.24
N ILE A 691 17.99 11.50 26.67
CA ILE A 691 17.55 11.48 28.07
C ILE A 691 16.72 10.22 28.33
N GLY A 692 17.19 9.35 29.22
CA GLY A 692 16.51 8.11 29.59
C GLY A 692 15.56 8.30 30.76
N ILE A 693 14.28 8.64 30.50
CA ILE A 693 13.28 8.79 31.57
C ILE A 693 12.83 7.40 32.06
N LYS A 694 13.50 6.89 33.10
CA LYS A 694 13.01 5.75 33.87
C LYS A 694 11.90 6.23 34.82
N ARG A 695 10.63 6.05 34.43
CA ARG A 695 9.59 5.89 35.45
C ARG A 695 9.89 4.60 36.21
N LEU A 696 9.99 4.67 37.54
CA LEU A 696 9.81 3.47 38.35
C LEU A 696 8.38 2.95 38.11
N PRO A 697 8.13 1.63 38.23
CA PRO A 697 6.75 1.15 38.37
C PRO A 697 6.11 1.90 39.54
N GLN A 698 4.87 2.34 39.37
CA GLN A 698 4.09 2.75 40.53
C GLN A 698 3.86 1.48 41.35
N VAL A 699 4.29 1.50 42.61
CA VAL A 699 3.76 0.55 43.59
C VAL A 699 2.27 0.88 43.68
N THR A 700 1.43 -0.02 43.16
CA THR A 700 0.09 -0.15 43.71
C THR A 700 0.30 -0.63 45.14
N GLU A 701 0.02 0.23 46.10
CA GLU A 701 -0.24 -0.24 47.45
C GLU A 701 -1.55 -1.01 47.34
N ASP A 702 -1.43 -2.33 47.34
CA ASP A 702 -2.55 -3.24 47.30
C ASP A 702 -3.26 -3.13 48.65
N ASN A 703 -4.16 -2.15 48.74
CA ASN A 703 -5.14 -2.05 49.82
C ASN A 703 -6.15 -3.18 49.61
N ASP A 704 -5.79 -4.37 50.08
CA ASP A 704 -6.70 -5.49 50.29
C ASP A 704 -7.73 -5.09 51.36
N SER A 705 -8.77 -4.37 50.92
CA SER A 705 -9.98 -4.15 51.71
C SER A 705 -10.84 -5.41 51.66
N GLU A 706 -10.62 -6.31 52.62
CA GLU A 706 -11.57 -7.38 52.96
C GLU A 706 -12.88 -6.75 53.48
N GLU A 707 -13.80 -6.40 52.57
CA GLU A 707 -15.23 -6.16 52.87
C GLU A 707 -16.10 -6.94 51.88
N ASP A 708 -16.19 -8.25 52.14
CA ASP A 708 -17.36 -9.14 52.08
C ASP A 708 -18.53 -8.93 51.08
N LEU A 709 -18.93 -10.08 50.50
CA LEU A 709 -20.28 -10.50 50.03
C LEU A 709 -20.82 -9.95 48.69
#